data_AF-A0A8I1RJN9-F1
#
_entry.id   AF-A0A8I1RJN9-F1
#
_cell.length_a   1.000
_cell.length_b   1.000
_cell.length_c   1.000
_cell.angle_alpha   90.00
_cell.angle_beta   90.00
_cell.angle_gamma   90.00
#
_symmetry.space_group_name_H-M   'P 1'
#
loop_
_entity.id
_entity.type
_entity.pdbx_description
1 polymer ?
#
loop_
_entity_poly.entity_id
_entity_poly.type
_entity_poly.pdbx_seq_one_letter_code
_entity_poly.pdbx_strand_id
1 'polypeptide(L)'
;MAVPVLMLAAPVLVLAAPVLVLAAPAHAAGPSLEGPFLPRNLYGEAGLIDMPSARMAPDGEISVSISALENTQRYGFSFQALPWLSTAFRYSHLSGLFNQNYYDRSFGLRLRLFQETVDWPEISVGVRDLVGTGIYGAEYLVASKRIGRDFDATLGIGWGRLGSIGAFDNPIGLVLSSFKTRKHVINTGEFNTGELFHGRKVGLFGGLIWHTPVHNLDFLVEYSSDRYEEENFYGLMKRRMPVNVGLSWRPIEHITLGAGWLYGTTYGISLTVDADPTKALSGAKLGAQPPPVRERTLEQQQHAIVRLQNRNLLETLPGPAKSSAWSAASLANLLTDNGDEIADYEIDGRTLVINVSAGKATAQRCARYARLSAQTHLGLRSVALTNLNSDDGAVAVCDLPPALPQSAVFYSRGRIAGLFDTAAEARDAASGPVSAAAVEARIRTAAAEQVIHIDAVGLERSEIWVYFTNTHYYLETEAVGRLARILMAAAPPDVEIFHLVSVIHGVPVRQTQILRSTLERVLLANGGTAEMGDALTIKPAPASNPMLDANIGDNYPRLSWSISPATRQSAFDPELPLQVQMLVAVNSTIDLYPGLTLSATLDANIFNNFTFRRESNSELPHVRSDVQKYYKKGLDGIANLTASYRTRLSPDVFAQISAGYLEDMFGGGGVQVVWRPKNSRVVIGADLYQVWQRDFNRLFGFQNYNVLTGHVTLYYESPWYGLNFNVHAGRYLAGDYGATLEVTRRFESGVEIGAFATFTNVPFSKFGEGSFDKGIVVRIPLEWALPFHSQSTYSLLMRPIQRDGGQRLVGDDSLYDETRSTSYGAFARHLDDIANP
;
A
#
# COMPACT_ATOMS: atom_id res chain seq x y z
N MET A 1 40.50 -24.98 -2.00
CA MET A 1 40.14 -23.55 -1.80
C MET A 1 38.76 -23.15 -2.37
N ALA A 2 38.00 -24.03 -3.03
CA ALA A 2 36.71 -23.68 -3.66
C ALA A 2 35.43 -23.89 -2.80
N VAL A 3 35.54 -24.51 -1.62
CA VAL A 3 34.39 -24.85 -0.76
C VAL A 3 33.82 -23.69 0.08
N PRO A 4 34.59 -22.66 0.52
CA PRO A 4 34.00 -21.56 1.31
C PRO A 4 33.14 -20.61 0.47
N VAL A 5 33.40 -20.52 -0.84
CA VAL A 5 32.71 -19.60 -1.76
C VAL A 5 31.25 -20.03 -1.96
N LEU A 6 30.95 -21.35 -1.97
CA LEU A 6 29.57 -21.85 -2.11
C LEU A 6 28.73 -21.65 -0.84
N MET A 7 29.31 -21.77 0.37
CA MET A 7 28.57 -21.54 1.62
C MET A 7 28.29 -20.05 1.87
N LEU A 8 29.12 -19.16 1.34
CA LEU A 8 28.98 -17.70 1.42
C LEU A 8 28.18 -17.10 0.25
N ALA A 9 27.76 -17.90 -0.74
CA ALA A 9 26.86 -17.51 -1.83
C ALA A 9 25.37 -17.70 -1.50
N ALA A 10 25.05 -18.52 -0.48
CA ALA A 10 23.70 -18.72 0.02
C ALA A 10 22.92 -17.43 0.40
N PRO A 11 23.54 -16.36 0.92
CA PRO A 11 22.84 -15.10 1.21
C PRO A 11 22.24 -14.41 0.02
N VAL A 12 23.00 -14.41 -1.07
CA VAL A 12 22.57 -13.80 -2.31
C VAL A 12 21.69 -14.75 -3.09
N LEU A 13 21.86 -16.06 -2.94
CA LEU A 13 20.90 -17.02 -3.48
C LEU A 13 19.53 -16.96 -2.79
N VAL A 14 19.38 -16.41 -1.58
CA VAL A 14 18.07 -16.20 -0.93
C VAL A 14 17.47 -14.83 -1.26
N LEU A 15 18.28 -13.77 -1.30
CA LEU A 15 17.84 -12.43 -1.73
C LEU A 15 17.56 -12.35 -3.23
N ALA A 16 18.37 -13.05 -4.01
CA ALA A 16 18.20 -13.18 -5.43
C ALA A 16 17.44 -14.46 -5.79
N ALA A 17 17.11 -15.40 -4.88
CA ALA A 17 16.28 -16.59 -5.23
C ALA A 17 15.00 -16.23 -5.99
N PRO A 18 14.21 -15.22 -5.56
CA PRO A 18 13.04 -14.82 -6.33
C PRO A 18 13.42 -14.31 -7.73
N VAL A 19 14.57 -13.66 -7.88
CA VAL A 19 15.06 -13.07 -9.15
C VAL A 19 15.80 -14.09 -10.03
N LEU A 20 16.52 -15.05 -9.45
CA LEU A 20 17.36 -16.07 -10.09
C LEU A 20 16.58 -17.34 -10.44
N VAL A 21 15.55 -17.70 -9.67
CA VAL A 21 14.63 -18.81 -9.99
C VAL A 21 13.73 -18.45 -11.18
N LEU A 22 13.62 -17.16 -11.53
CA LEU A 22 12.78 -16.65 -12.61
C LEU A 22 13.53 -16.03 -13.79
N ALA A 23 14.87 -16.00 -13.77
CA ALA A 23 15.68 -15.74 -14.95
C ALA A 23 15.68 -16.93 -15.95
N ALA A 24 14.60 -17.70 -16.01
CA ALA A 24 14.24 -18.46 -17.21
C ALA A 24 13.90 -17.44 -18.32
N PRO A 25 14.09 -17.77 -19.61
CA PRO A 25 14.00 -16.78 -20.67
C PRO A 25 12.55 -16.30 -20.79
N ALA A 26 12.22 -15.20 -20.12
CA ALA A 26 11.14 -14.35 -20.56
C ALA A 26 11.47 -14.02 -22.03
N HIS A 27 10.55 -14.37 -22.92
CA HIS A 27 10.66 -14.00 -24.33
C HIS A 27 11.03 -12.54 -24.40
N ALA A 28 12.12 -12.24 -25.10
CA ALA A 28 12.68 -10.91 -25.26
C ALA A 28 11.56 -9.89 -25.50
N ALA A 29 11.19 -9.16 -24.45
CA ALA A 29 10.57 -7.88 -24.62
C ALA A 29 11.59 -7.06 -25.41
N GLY A 30 11.18 -6.54 -26.57
CA GLY A 30 12.04 -5.76 -27.43
C GLY A 30 12.72 -4.62 -26.66
N PRO A 31 13.87 -4.12 -27.14
CA PRO A 31 14.65 -3.13 -26.42
C PRO A 31 13.79 -1.87 -26.20
N SER A 32 13.53 -1.54 -24.94
CA SER A 32 13.01 -0.25 -24.52
C SER A 32 13.84 0.20 -23.31
N LEU A 33 14.44 1.38 -23.19
CA LEU A 33 14.55 2.61 -23.99
C LEU A 33 15.85 3.31 -23.54
N GLU A 34 16.55 3.96 -24.49
CA GLU A 34 17.49 5.10 -24.38
C GLU A 34 18.49 5.20 -23.20
N GLY A 35 19.75 4.81 -23.46
CA GLY A 35 20.93 5.27 -22.72
C GLY A 35 21.92 4.14 -22.40
N PRO A 36 23.21 4.45 -22.17
CA PRO A 36 24.14 3.47 -21.65
C PRO A 36 23.72 3.06 -20.23
N PHE A 37 23.92 1.77 -19.92
CA PHE A 37 23.66 1.25 -18.59
C PHE A 37 24.58 1.87 -17.53
N LEU A 38 24.21 1.77 -16.25
CA LEU A 38 24.95 2.39 -15.16
C LEU A 38 25.86 1.38 -14.44
N PRO A 39 27.20 1.51 -14.55
CA PRO A 39 28.12 0.62 -13.84
C PRO A 39 27.97 0.69 -12.32
N ARG A 40 28.31 -0.41 -11.66
CA ARG A 40 28.31 -0.57 -10.20
C ARG A 40 29.73 -0.74 -9.72
N ASN A 41 30.13 0.06 -8.74
CA ASN A 41 31.44 -0.06 -8.13
C ASN A 41 31.51 -1.30 -7.20
N LEU A 42 32.69 -1.60 -6.67
CA LEU A 42 32.92 -2.71 -5.74
C LEU A 42 32.17 -2.57 -4.39
N TYR A 43 31.46 -1.47 -4.18
CA TYR A 43 30.57 -1.27 -3.05
C TYR A 43 29.08 -1.47 -3.39
N GLY A 44 28.75 -1.82 -4.64
CA GLY A 44 27.35 -1.99 -5.06
C GLY A 44 26.61 -0.67 -5.31
N GLU A 45 27.33 0.45 -5.34
CA GLU A 45 26.78 1.78 -5.60
C GLU A 45 27.06 2.19 -7.05
N ALA A 46 26.28 3.11 -7.61
CA ALA A 46 26.61 3.72 -8.90
C ALA A 46 27.97 4.43 -8.82
N GLY A 47 28.87 4.14 -9.76
CA GLY A 47 30.24 4.61 -9.69
C GLY A 47 31.12 4.03 -10.78
N LEU A 48 32.43 4.19 -10.62
CA LEU A 48 33.43 3.58 -11.49
C LEU A 48 33.79 2.19 -10.93
N ILE A 49 35.04 2.00 -10.49
CA ILE A 49 35.53 0.71 -9.97
C ILE A 49 35.41 0.72 -8.44
N ASP A 50 35.96 1.75 -7.80
CA ASP A 50 36.01 1.91 -6.35
C ASP A 50 35.44 3.27 -5.92
N MET A 51 35.59 4.27 -6.79
CA MET A 51 35.16 5.64 -6.58
C MET A 51 33.67 5.81 -6.93
N PRO A 52 32.95 6.68 -6.18
CA PRO A 52 31.57 7.01 -6.48
C PRO A 52 31.47 7.93 -7.71
N SER A 53 30.30 7.94 -8.35
CA SER A 53 29.92 8.94 -9.35
C SER A 53 28.74 9.79 -8.86
N ALA A 54 28.39 10.85 -9.59
CA ALA A 54 27.21 11.64 -9.27
C ALA A 54 25.91 10.95 -9.70
N ARG A 55 26.01 9.90 -10.53
CA ARG A 55 24.91 9.19 -11.17
C ARG A 55 23.93 8.58 -10.17
N MET A 56 22.65 8.72 -10.51
CA MET A 56 21.53 8.03 -9.88
C MET A 56 21.05 6.88 -10.76
N ALA A 57 20.58 5.81 -10.13
CA ALA A 57 19.92 4.70 -10.80
C ALA A 57 18.49 5.10 -11.21
N PRO A 58 17.79 4.31 -12.05
CA PRO A 58 16.36 4.45 -12.26
C PRO A 58 15.58 4.52 -10.94
N ASP A 59 14.51 5.32 -10.91
CA ASP A 59 13.76 5.56 -9.68
C ASP A 59 13.15 4.27 -9.13
N GLY A 60 13.38 4.00 -7.84
CA GLY A 60 12.94 2.79 -7.17
C GLY A 60 13.82 1.55 -7.39
N GLU A 61 14.81 1.59 -8.29
CA GLU A 61 15.65 0.43 -8.58
C GLU A 61 16.32 -0.14 -7.32
N ILE A 62 16.30 -1.47 -7.22
CA ILE A 62 16.93 -2.24 -6.17
C ILE A 62 18.11 -3.00 -6.78
N SER A 63 19.26 -2.98 -6.12
CA SER A 63 20.43 -3.75 -6.54
C SER A 63 20.94 -4.62 -5.41
N VAL A 64 21.21 -5.89 -5.70
CA VAL A 64 21.97 -6.79 -4.81
C VAL A 64 23.31 -7.09 -5.45
N SER A 65 24.40 -6.83 -4.75
CA SER A 65 25.75 -7.00 -5.30
C SER A 65 26.63 -7.90 -4.44
N ILE A 66 27.48 -8.71 -5.09
CA ILE A 66 28.63 -9.35 -4.47
C ILE A 66 29.88 -8.79 -5.14
N SER A 67 30.87 -8.41 -4.34
CA SER A 67 32.21 -8.09 -4.85
C SER A 67 33.30 -8.78 -4.06
N ALA A 68 34.40 -9.07 -4.73
CA ALA A 68 35.57 -9.69 -4.14
C ALA A 68 36.85 -9.01 -4.63
N LEU A 69 37.71 -8.68 -3.68
CA LEU A 69 39.13 -8.37 -3.83
C LEU A 69 39.93 -9.44 -3.08
N GLU A 70 41.24 -9.50 -3.27
CA GLU A 70 42.13 -10.55 -2.70
C GLU A 70 41.80 -10.95 -1.26
N ASN A 71 41.69 -9.98 -0.33
CA ASN A 71 41.43 -10.20 1.09
C ASN A 71 40.10 -9.61 1.58
N THR A 72 39.22 -9.21 0.67
CA THR A 72 37.98 -8.50 1.01
C THR A 72 36.81 -9.00 0.19
N GLN A 73 35.70 -9.32 0.85
CA GLN A 73 34.44 -9.65 0.21
C GLN A 73 33.38 -8.68 0.69
N ARG A 74 32.51 -8.23 -0.21
CA ARG A 74 31.40 -7.33 0.14
C ARG A 74 30.11 -7.84 -0.45
N TYR A 75 29.05 -7.71 0.35
CA TYR A 75 27.68 -7.97 -0.02
C TYR A 75 26.91 -6.67 0.14
N GLY A 76 26.28 -6.20 -0.93
CA GLY A 76 25.60 -4.92 -0.99
C GLY A 76 24.12 -5.08 -1.30
N PHE A 77 23.31 -4.24 -0.68
CA PHE A 77 21.92 -3.96 -1.03
C PHE A 77 21.81 -2.44 -1.26
N SER A 78 21.52 -2.03 -2.48
CA SER A 78 21.32 -0.62 -2.83
C SER A 78 19.89 -0.38 -3.24
N PHE A 79 19.34 0.76 -2.84
CA PHE A 79 17.97 1.17 -3.16
C PHE A 79 17.97 2.64 -3.58
N GLN A 80 17.49 2.90 -4.80
CA GLN A 80 17.21 4.24 -5.29
C GLN A 80 15.89 4.75 -4.67
N ALA A 81 15.99 5.13 -3.39
CA ALA A 81 14.84 5.45 -2.55
C ALA A 81 13.96 6.56 -3.11
N LEU A 82 14.55 7.57 -3.76
CA LEU A 82 13.87 8.63 -4.51
C LEU A 82 14.70 8.99 -5.75
N PRO A 83 14.16 9.73 -6.76
CA PRO A 83 14.93 10.13 -7.94
C PRO A 83 16.20 10.95 -7.65
N TRP A 84 16.35 11.43 -6.42
CA TRP A 84 17.47 12.23 -5.95
C TRP A 84 18.14 11.65 -4.68
N LEU A 85 17.67 10.52 -4.15
CA LEU A 85 18.22 9.88 -2.96
C LEU A 85 18.52 8.40 -3.23
N SER A 86 19.78 8.03 -3.15
CA SER A 86 20.24 6.64 -3.17
C SER A 86 20.72 6.23 -1.80
N THR A 87 20.41 5.00 -1.41
CA THR A 87 20.80 4.39 -0.14
C THR A 87 21.49 3.07 -0.41
N ALA A 88 22.49 2.73 0.40
CA ALA A 88 23.21 1.48 0.26
C ALA A 88 23.50 0.89 1.63
N PHE A 89 23.23 -0.39 1.80
CA PHE A 89 23.65 -1.17 2.94
C PHE A 89 24.69 -2.18 2.49
N ARG A 90 25.76 -2.36 3.25
CA ARG A 90 26.83 -3.30 2.91
C ARG A 90 27.29 -4.08 4.12
N TYR A 91 27.59 -5.35 3.86
CA TYR A 91 28.31 -6.21 4.78
C TYR A 91 29.65 -6.59 4.15
N SER A 92 30.74 -6.34 4.87
CA SER A 92 32.10 -6.61 4.39
C SER A 92 32.80 -7.60 5.30
N HIS A 93 33.49 -8.56 4.70
CA HIS A 93 34.41 -9.47 5.36
C HIS A 93 35.83 -9.14 4.92
N LEU A 94 36.70 -8.81 5.86
CA LEU A 94 38.11 -8.47 5.64
C LEU A 94 38.98 -9.51 6.34
N SER A 95 39.67 -10.34 5.55
CA SER A 95 40.53 -11.41 6.04
C SER A 95 41.90 -10.85 6.43
N GLY A 96 42.32 -11.09 7.68
CA GLY A 96 43.64 -10.69 8.19
C GLY A 96 43.74 -9.25 8.70
N LEU A 97 42.67 -8.45 8.62
CA LEU A 97 42.65 -7.10 9.16
C LEU A 97 42.67 -7.14 10.69
N PHE A 98 43.50 -6.32 11.33
CA PHE A 98 43.77 -6.41 12.78
C PHE A 98 44.25 -7.80 13.22
N ASN A 99 44.90 -8.56 12.34
CA ASN A 99 45.31 -9.96 12.54
C ASN A 99 44.15 -10.93 12.83
N GLN A 100 42.93 -10.61 12.36
CA GLN A 100 41.73 -11.43 12.55
C GLN A 100 40.82 -11.37 11.31
N ASN A 101 39.76 -12.17 11.29
CA ASN A 101 38.67 -11.99 10.32
C ASN A 101 37.79 -10.85 10.84
N TYR A 102 37.86 -9.70 10.18
CA TYR A 102 37.11 -8.52 10.56
C TYR A 102 35.82 -8.41 9.74
N TYR A 103 34.73 -8.05 10.39
CA TYR A 103 33.43 -7.87 9.75
C TYR A 103 32.92 -6.45 9.97
N ASP A 104 32.54 -5.80 8.89
CA ASP A 104 31.98 -4.45 8.91
C ASP A 104 30.57 -4.43 8.33
N ARG A 105 29.72 -3.59 8.92
CA ARG A 105 28.36 -3.28 8.47
C ARG A 105 28.34 -1.79 8.20
N SER A 106 28.12 -1.36 6.95
CA SER A 106 28.11 0.05 6.61
C SER A 106 26.83 0.46 5.89
N PHE A 107 26.31 1.62 6.28
CA PHE A 107 25.22 2.30 5.58
C PHE A 107 25.75 3.53 4.82
N GLY A 108 25.36 3.69 3.57
CA GLY A 108 25.72 4.79 2.70
C GLY A 108 24.49 5.54 2.21
N LEU A 109 24.66 6.84 2.00
CA LEU A 109 23.66 7.75 1.44
C LEU A 109 24.28 8.59 0.33
N ARG A 110 23.52 8.85 -0.73
CA ARG A 110 23.87 9.81 -1.78
C ARG A 110 22.66 10.66 -2.13
N LEU A 111 22.87 11.97 -2.14
CA LEU A 111 21.89 12.99 -2.47
C LEU A 111 22.32 13.70 -3.76
N ARG A 112 21.46 13.71 -4.77
CA ARG A 112 21.65 14.50 -5.98
C ARG A 112 21.22 15.93 -5.70
N LEU A 113 22.16 16.85 -5.89
CA LEU A 113 21.95 18.28 -5.72
C LEU A 113 21.50 18.95 -7.02
N PHE A 114 22.09 18.54 -8.13
CA PHE A 114 21.78 19.06 -9.46
C PHE A 114 21.71 17.92 -10.46
N GLN A 115 20.66 17.88 -11.27
CA GLN A 115 20.57 16.98 -12.41
C GLN A 115 21.39 17.55 -13.58
N GLU A 116 22.02 16.66 -14.36
CA GLU A 116 22.75 17.06 -15.55
C GLU A 116 21.83 17.79 -16.55
N THR A 117 22.34 18.89 -17.10
CA THR A 117 21.75 19.61 -18.24
C THR A 117 22.76 19.64 -19.38
N VAL A 118 22.49 20.37 -20.47
CA VAL A 118 23.48 20.53 -21.56
C VAL A 118 24.76 21.22 -21.05
N ASP A 119 24.63 22.24 -20.22
CA ASP A 119 25.76 23.07 -19.78
C ASP A 119 26.28 22.72 -18.38
N TRP A 120 25.50 22.02 -17.57
CA TRP A 120 25.83 21.73 -16.17
C TRP A 120 26.01 20.22 -15.92
N PRO A 121 27.01 19.79 -15.14
CA PRO A 121 27.13 18.38 -14.75
C PRO A 121 26.07 18.00 -13.72
N GLU A 122 25.80 16.70 -13.59
CA GLU A 122 25.09 16.16 -12.44
C GLU A 122 26.01 16.26 -11.22
N ILE A 123 25.48 16.73 -10.09
CA ILE A 123 26.26 16.93 -8.86
C ILE A 123 25.57 16.21 -7.72
N SER A 124 26.34 15.43 -6.97
CA SER A 124 25.86 14.69 -5.82
C SER A 124 26.81 14.83 -4.63
N VAL A 125 26.23 14.84 -3.43
CA VAL A 125 26.95 14.69 -2.17
C VAL A 125 26.63 13.32 -1.58
N GLY A 126 27.62 12.64 -1.02
CA GLY A 126 27.38 11.34 -0.40
C GLY A 126 28.24 11.09 0.82
N VAL A 127 27.76 10.16 1.63
CA VAL A 127 28.42 9.63 2.81
C VAL A 127 28.47 8.12 2.67
N ARG A 128 29.64 7.56 2.91
CA ARG A 128 29.92 6.15 2.98
C ARG A 128 30.17 5.80 4.44
N ASP A 129 29.51 4.74 4.93
CA ASP A 129 29.66 4.27 6.31
C ASP A 129 29.22 5.31 7.36
N LEU A 130 28.00 5.85 7.17
CA LEU A 130 27.32 6.73 8.12
C LEU A 130 26.99 6.01 9.44
N VAL A 131 26.71 4.71 9.33
CA VAL A 131 26.45 3.80 10.45
C VAL A 131 27.28 2.55 10.20
N GLY A 132 28.23 2.28 11.09
CA GLY A 132 29.11 1.12 10.99
C GLY A 132 30.29 1.19 11.94
N THR A 133 31.44 0.67 11.51
CA THR A 133 32.67 0.65 12.33
C THR A 133 33.60 1.83 12.03
N GLY A 134 33.35 2.55 10.92
CA GLY A 134 34.13 3.70 10.47
C GLY A 134 35.29 3.35 9.54
N ILE A 135 35.59 2.07 9.30
CA ILE A 135 36.69 1.62 8.42
C ILE A 135 36.53 2.11 6.98
N TYR A 136 35.28 2.24 6.53
CA TYR A 136 34.96 2.77 5.20
C TYR A 136 34.40 4.20 5.26
N GLY A 137 34.53 4.87 6.42
CA GLY A 137 34.05 6.21 6.68
C GLY A 137 34.60 7.22 5.68
N ALA A 138 33.73 7.75 4.83
CA ALA A 138 34.10 8.79 3.88
C ALA A 138 32.92 9.66 3.50
N GLU A 139 33.20 10.92 3.18
CA GLU A 139 32.23 11.84 2.59
C GLU A 139 32.77 12.34 1.26
N TYR A 140 31.90 12.65 0.32
CA TYR A 140 32.31 13.12 -1.00
C TYR A 140 31.33 14.10 -1.62
N LEU A 141 31.88 14.99 -2.45
CA LEU A 141 31.15 15.80 -3.42
C LEU A 141 31.67 15.42 -4.80
N VAL A 142 30.78 15.07 -5.71
CA VAL A 142 31.15 14.52 -7.03
C VAL A 142 30.28 15.12 -8.12
N ALA A 143 30.90 15.36 -9.27
CA ALA A 143 30.26 15.81 -10.50
C ALA A 143 30.47 14.79 -11.62
N SER A 144 29.41 14.48 -12.38
CA SER A 144 29.47 13.60 -13.55
C SER A 144 28.85 14.26 -14.77
N LYS A 145 29.44 14.05 -15.95
CA LYS A 145 29.04 14.68 -17.20
C LYS A 145 29.16 13.70 -18.36
N ARG A 146 28.07 13.53 -19.13
CA ARG A 146 28.11 12.80 -20.40
C ARG A 146 28.74 13.68 -21.46
N ILE A 147 29.75 13.16 -22.15
CA ILE A 147 30.49 13.84 -23.20
C ILE A 147 30.22 13.10 -24.50
N GLY A 148 29.39 13.69 -25.36
CA GLY A 148 28.91 13.01 -26.56
C GLY A 148 28.03 11.81 -26.23
N ARG A 149 28.14 10.73 -27.01
CA ARG A 149 27.39 9.49 -26.80
C ARG A 149 28.18 8.41 -26.07
N ASP A 150 29.51 8.49 -26.11
CA ASP A 150 30.37 7.36 -25.81
C ASP A 150 31.12 7.52 -24.49
N PHE A 151 31.10 8.70 -23.85
CA PHE A 151 31.90 8.96 -22.66
C PHE A 151 31.07 9.53 -21.51
N ASP A 152 31.39 9.09 -20.29
CA ASP A 152 30.89 9.69 -19.04
C ASP A 152 32.09 10.00 -18.14
N ALA A 153 32.33 11.29 -17.90
CA ALA A 153 33.45 11.77 -17.08
C ALA A 153 32.96 12.09 -15.67
N THR A 154 33.75 11.72 -14.67
CA THR A 154 33.46 11.99 -13.25
C THR A 154 34.66 12.63 -12.57
N LEU A 155 34.41 13.66 -11.76
CA LEU A 155 35.42 14.33 -10.93
C LEU A 155 34.82 14.64 -9.55
N GLY A 156 35.53 14.31 -8.49
CA GLY A 156 35.05 14.51 -7.14
C GLY A 156 36.15 14.75 -6.12
N ILE A 157 35.73 15.22 -4.95
CA ILE A 157 36.58 15.47 -3.80
C ILE A 157 36.06 14.68 -2.61
N GLY A 158 36.97 14.17 -1.78
CA GLY A 158 36.65 13.25 -0.70
C GLY A 158 37.30 13.62 0.63
N TRP A 159 36.60 13.28 1.72
CA TRP A 159 37.04 13.34 3.11
C TRP A 159 37.10 11.92 3.70
N GLY A 160 37.70 11.79 4.88
CA GLY A 160 37.90 10.48 5.52
C GLY A 160 38.79 9.58 4.66
N ARG A 161 38.33 8.35 4.39
CA ARG A 161 39.06 7.38 3.57
C ARG A 161 39.33 7.87 2.14
N LEU A 162 38.36 8.54 1.51
CA LEU A 162 38.52 9.19 0.19
C LEU A 162 39.39 10.47 0.27
N GLY A 163 39.82 10.89 1.46
CA GLY A 163 40.72 12.00 1.69
C GLY A 163 42.20 11.60 1.82
N SER A 164 42.49 10.29 1.88
CA SER A 164 43.76 9.78 2.40
C SER A 164 44.99 10.15 1.56
N ILE A 165 44.89 10.29 0.22
CA ILE A 165 46.02 10.83 -0.58
C ILE A 165 46.35 12.29 -0.21
N GLY A 166 45.35 13.09 0.20
CA GLY A 166 45.52 14.46 0.70
C GLY A 166 46.05 15.44 -0.36
N ALA A 167 45.23 15.72 -1.38
CA ALA A 167 45.56 16.57 -2.51
C ALA A 167 45.68 18.06 -2.14
N PHE A 168 44.74 18.60 -1.34
CA PHE A 168 44.76 20.00 -0.89
C PHE A 168 44.11 20.17 0.50
N ASP A 169 44.25 21.36 1.09
CA ASP A 169 43.68 21.66 2.41
C ASP A 169 42.14 21.68 2.36
N ASN A 170 41.50 21.22 3.44
CA ASN A 170 40.04 21.17 3.52
C ASN A 170 39.43 22.57 3.38
N PRO A 171 38.65 22.85 2.33
CA PRO A 171 38.11 24.18 2.06
C PRO A 171 37.16 24.67 3.16
N ILE A 172 36.41 23.77 3.80
CA ILE A 172 35.55 24.10 4.94
C ILE A 172 36.41 24.47 6.16
N GLY A 173 37.52 23.75 6.34
CA GLY A 173 38.52 24.02 7.37
C GLY A 173 39.21 25.37 7.23
N LEU A 174 39.24 25.98 6.04
CA LEU A 174 39.78 27.33 5.83
C LEU A 174 38.91 28.41 6.47
N VAL A 175 37.59 28.17 6.53
CA VAL A 175 36.61 29.10 7.11
C VAL A 175 36.30 28.74 8.56
N LEU A 176 36.15 27.45 8.87
CA LEU A 176 35.75 26.93 10.17
C LEU A 176 36.83 25.99 10.73
N SER A 177 37.58 26.45 11.72
CA SER A 177 38.73 25.69 12.26
C SER A 177 38.36 24.33 12.86
N SER A 178 37.12 24.14 13.34
CA SER A 178 36.63 22.85 13.86
C SER A 178 36.70 21.74 12.81
N PHE A 179 36.52 22.06 11.53
CA PHE A 179 36.54 21.08 10.43
C PHE A 179 37.94 20.59 10.06
N LYS A 180 39.01 21.16 10.64
CA LYS A 180 40.39 20.72 10.37
C LYS A 180 40.75 19.40 11.08
N THR A 181 40.05 19.07 12.15
CA THR A 181 40.37 17.90 12.99
C THR A 181 39.24 16.88 12.91
N ARG A 182 39.57 15.67 12.47
CA ARG A 182 38.67 14.51 12.53
C ARG A 182 39.12 13.60 13.65
N LYS A 183 38.21 13.23 14.56
CA LYS A 183 38.49 12.20 15.57
C LYS A 183 38.34 10.82 14.94
N HIS A 184 39.35 9.98 15.11
CA HIS A 184 39.27 8.58 14.70
C HIS A 184 38.53 7.80 15.79
N VAL A 185 37.20 7.73 15.70
CA VAL A 185 36.37 6.98 16.64
C VAL A 185 36.02 5.63 15.99
N ILE A 186 36.62 4.56 16.49
CA ILE A 186 36.23 3.18 16.13
C ILE A 186 35.16 2.75 17.15
N ASN A 187 33.92 3.18 16.94
CA ASN A 187 32.77 2.70 17.69
C ASN A 187 31.91 1.84 16.77
N THR A 188 31.37 0.73 17.27
CA THR A 188 30.54 -0.18 16.48
C THR A 188 29.07 0.25 16.51
N GLY A 189 28.53 0.65 15.35
CA GLY A 189 27.07 0.77 15.15
C GLY A 189 26.41 2.03 15.69
N GLU A 190 27.17 3.07 16.04
CA GLU A 190 26.67 4.40 16.42
C GLU A 190 26.59 5.36 15.22
N PHE A 191 25.71 6.36 15.29
CA PHE A 191 25.68 7.47 14.33
C PHE A 191 26.71 8.52 14.73
N ASN A 192 27.75 8.72 13.93
CA ASN A 192 28.74 9.77 14.17
C ASN A 192 28.63 10.91 13.14
N THR A 193 27.58 11.73 13.26
CA THR A 193 27.36 12.88 12.37
C THR A 193 28.27 14.08 12.67
N GLY A 194 28.87 14.12 13.87
CA GLY A 194 29.70 15.23 14.33
C GLY A 194 31.05 15.36 13.62
N GLU A 195 31.48 14.33 12.89
CA GLU A 195 32.80 14.26 12.24
C GLU A 195 32.70 14.28 10.68
N LEU A 196 31.49 14.48 10.14
CA LEU A 196 31.27 14.53 8.68
C LEU A 196 32.01 15.73 8.07
N PHE A 197 32.68 15.51 6.93
CA PHE A 197 33.47 16.52 6.21
C PHE A 197 34.62 17.15 7.04
N HIS A 198 34.99 16.51 8.15
CA HIS A 198 36.16 16.90 8.95
C HIS A 198 37.43 16.22 8.45
N GLY A 199 38.56 16.91 8.65
CA GLY A 199 39.89 16.46 8.28
C GLY A 199 40.73 17.60 7.75
N ARG A 200 42.06 17.52 7.91
CA ARG A 200 42.97 18.59 7.49
C ARG A 200 43.06 18.71 5.97
N LYS A 201 43.05 17.58 5.27
CA LYS A 201 43.19 17.48 3.83
C LYS A 201 42.02 16.75 3.19
N VAL A 202 41.79 17.05 1.91
CA VAL A 202 40.83 16.37 1.05
C VAL A 202 41.54 15.69 -0.12
N GLY A 203 40.97 14.60 -0.59
CA GLY A 203 41.44 13.85 -1.75
C GLY A 203 40.71 14.30 -3.00
N LEU A 204 41.39 14.22 -4.15
CA LEU A 204 40.77 14.39 -5.47
C LEU A 204 40.62 12.99 -6.08
N PHE A 205 39.47 12.68 -6.65
CA PHE A 205 39.27 11.44 -7.40
C PHE A 205 38.51 11.73 -8.69
N GLY A 206 38.59 10.82 -9.65
CA GLY A 206 37.86 10.98 -10.91
C GLY A 206 38.13 9.87 -11.88
N GLY A 207 37.43 9.87 -13.00
CA GLY A 207 37.58 8.81 -13.99
C GLY A 207 36.74 9.05 -15.24
N LEU A 208 36.91 8.14 -16.20
CA LEU A 208 36.21 8.12 -17.46
C LEU A 208 35.60 6.73 -17.66
N ILE A 209 34.34 6.71 -18.03
CA ILE A 209 33.68 5.53 -18.60
C ILE A 209 33.65 5.73 -20.10
N TRP A 210 34.12 4.74 -20.84
CA TRP A 210 33.97 4.64 -22.29
C TRP A 210 32.95 3.55 -22.61
N HIS A 211 31.80 3.95 -23.12
CA HIS A 211 30.77 3.07 -23.66
C HIS A 211 31.28 2.52 -24.98
N THR A 212 31.72 1.26 -24.97
CA THR A 212 32.38 0.69 -26.13
C THR A 212 31.36 0.38 -27.23
N PRO A 213 31.80 0.22 -28.49
CA PRO A 213 30.93 -0.27 -29.56
C PRO A 213 30.39 -1.70 -29.33
N VAL A 214 30.94 -2.44 -28.35
CA VAL A 214 30.44 -3.76 -27.98
C VAL A 214 29.20 -3.60 -27.12
N HIS A 215 28.14 -4.31 -27.50
CA HIS A 215 26.83 -4.21 -26.85
C HIS A 215 26.95 -4.40 -25.32
N ASN A 216 26.52 -3.37 -24.58
CA ASN A 216 26.49 -3.32 -23.11
C ASN A 216 27.84 -3.57 -22.42
N LEU A 217 28.95 -3.19 -23.05
CA LEU A 217 30.29 -3.27 -22.45
C LEU A 217 30.89 -1.88 -22.28
N ASP A 218 31.26 -1.57 -21.05
CA ASP A 218 31.93 -0.32 -20.66
C ASP A 218 33.37 -0.60 -20.24
N PHE A 219 34.28 0.27 -20.69
CA PHE A 219 35.65 0.33 -20.20
C PHE A 219 35.81 1.49 -19.22
N LEU A 220 36.45 1.24 -18.08
CA LEU A 220 36.54 2.18 -16.97
C LEU A 220 38.00 2.50 -16.67
N VAL A 221 38.32 3.77 -16.52
CA VAL A 221 39.61 4.25 -15.98
C VAL A 221 39.32 5.19 -14.82
N GLU A 222 39.99 4.97 -13.70
CA GLU A 222 39.74 5.69 -12.46
C GLU A 222 41.06 6.10 -11.80
N TYR A 223 41.16 7.36 -11.39
CA TYR A 223 42.11 7.84 -10.39
C TYR A 223 41.46 7.79 -9.01
N SER A 224 41.98 6.94 -8.13
CA SER A 224 41.49 6.77 -6.77
C SER A 224 42.27 7.61 -5.77
N SER A 225 41.53 8.28 -4.89
CA SER A 225 42.05 9.05 -3.75
C SER A 225 42.29 8.21 -2.50
N ASP A 226 41.88 6.94 -2.51
CA ASP A 226 41.95 6.03 -1.38
C ASP A 226 43.32 5.34 -1.32
N ARG A 227 43.98 5.46 -0.16
CA ARG A 227 45.27 4.83 0.11
C ARG A 227 45.14 3.41 0.62
N TYR A 228 43.95 2.97 1.04
CA TYR A 228 43.73 1.72 1.77
C TYR A 228 44.65 1.64 2.98
N GLU A 229 44.69 2.71 3.81
CA GLU A 229 45.72 2.89 4.84
C GLU A 229 45.75 1.71 5.82
N GLU A 230 44.59 1.23 6.27
CA GLU A 230 44.46 0.08 7.17
C GLU A 230 44.91 -1.21 6.48
N GLU A 231 44.39 -1.53 5.29
CA GLU A 231 44.75 -2.77 4.59
C GLU A 231 46.22 -2.80 4.19
N ASN A 232 46.79 -1.66 3.78
CA ASN A 232 48.20 -1.53 3.44
C ASN A 232 49.10 -1.64 4.69
N PHE A 233 48.67 -1.09 5.83
CA PHE A 233 49.38 -1.23 7.11
C PHE A 233 49.49 -2.70 7.53
N TYR A 234 48.43 -3.48 7.36
CA TYR A 234 48.42 -4.94 7.61
C TYR A 234 49.00 -5.78 6.45
N GLY A 235 49.51 -5.15 5.38
CA GLY A 235 50.11 -5.85 4.25
C GLY A 235 49.14 -6.63 3.37
N LEU A 236 47.83 -6.36 3.51
CA LEU A 236 46.74 -7.02 2.79
C LEU A 236 46.53 -6.46 1.37
N MET A 237 47.13 -5.31 1.07
CA MET A 237 47.09 -4.66 -0.23
C MET A 237 48.38 -3.86 -0.47
N LYS A 238 48.88 -3.83 -1.71
CA LYS A 238 50.12 -3.10 -2.06
C LYS A 238 49.87 -2.05 -3.14
N ARG A 239 49.82 -0.78 -2.75
CA ARG A 239 49.59 0.32 -3.71
C ARG A 239 50.85 0.66 -4.51
N ARG A 240 50.84 0.47 -5.84
CA ARG A 240 51.92 0.93 -6.75
C ARG A 240 51.60 2.25 -7.43
N MET A 241 50.35 2.41 -7.87
CA MET A 241 49.86 3.62 -8.53
C MET A 241 48.42 3.91 -8.11
N PRO A 242 47.96 5.17 -8.12
CA PRO A 242 46.57 5.53 -7.76
C PRO A 242 45.59 5.39 -8.94
N VAL A 243 45.94 4.60 -9.96
CA VAL A 243 45.13 4.42 -11.18
C VAL A 243 44.61 2.99 -11.25
N ASN A 244 43.31 2.86 -11.50
CA ASN A 244 42.59 1.61 -11.64
C ASN A 244 42.00 1.53 -13.06
N VAL A 245 41.96 0.32 -13.62
CA VAL A 245 41.38 0.06 -14.94
C VAL A 245 40.41 -1.12 -14.83
N GLY A 246 39.27 -1.06 -15.51
CA GLY A 246 38.25 -2.09 -15.39
C GLY A 246 37.30 -2.19 -16.57
N LEU A 247 36.45 -3.20 -16.50
CA LEU A 247 35.39 -3.52 -17.44
C LEU A 247 34.09 -3.69 -16.65
N SER A 248 32.99 -3.18 -17.19
CA SER A 248 31.64 -3.48 -16.73
C SER A 248 30.82 -3.98 -17.90
N TRP A 249 30.13 -5.11 -17.73
CA TRP A 249 29.39 -5.76 -18.79
C TRP A 249 27.99 -6.15 -18.32
N ARG A 250 26.97 -5.79 -19.10
CA ARG A 250 25.58 -6.16 -18.84
C ARG A 250 25.06 -7.15 -19.90
N PRO A 251 25.37 -8.45 -19.76
CA PRO A 251 24.96 -9.48 -20.72
C PRO A 251 23.43 -9.65 -20.80
N ILE A 252 22.72 -9.39 -19.71
CA ILE A 252 21.26 -9.48 -19.57
C ILE A 252 20.82 -8.24 -18.79
N GLU A 253 19.62 -7.71 -19.06
CA GLU A 253 19.11 -6.43 -18.52
C GLU A 253 19.30 -6.26 -17.00
N HIS A 254 19.18 -7.33 -16.24
CA HIS A 254 19.24 -7.34 -14.77
C HIS A 254 20.57 -7.80 -14.18
N ILE A 255 21.56 -8.19 -14.99
CA ILE A 255 22.83 -8.74 -14.50
C ILE A 255 23.99 -7.88 -15.00
N THR A 256 24.71 -7.27 -14.06
CA THR A 256 25.93 -6.51 -14.32
C THR A 256 27.14 -7.25 -13.74
N LEU A 257 28.13 -7.53 -14.59
CA LEU A 257 29.42 -8.11 -14.20
C LEU A 257 30.49 -7.02 -14.24
N GLY A 258 31.36 -6.99 -13.23
CA GLY A 258 32.49 -6.06 -13.18
C GLY A 258 33.80 -6.80 -12.96
N ALA A 259 34.86 -6.36 -13.64
CA ALA A 259 36.23 -6.81 -13.40
C ALA A 259 37.17 -5.60 -13.39
N GLY A 260 38.11 -5.56 -12.46
CA GLY A 260 39.04 -4.45 -12.32
C GLY A 260 40.44 -4.90 -11.93
N TRP A 261 41.43 -4.15 -12.40
CA TRP A 261 42.80 -4.18 -11.92
C TRP A 261 43.09 -2.88 -11.17
N LEU A 262 43.25 -3.00 -9.86
CA LEU A 262 43.33 -1.90 -8.92
C LEU A 262 44.77 -1.72 -8.42
N TYR A 263 45.19 -0.47 -8.36
CA TYR A 263 46.43 0.03 -7.79
C TYR A 263 47.73 -0.61 -8.30
N GLY A 264 47.67 -1.28 -9.46
CA GLY A 264 48.80 -1.95 -10.11
C GLY A 264 49.13 -3.34 -9.57
N THR A 265 48.35 -3.90 -8.64
CA THR A 265 48.63 -5.22 -8.05
C THR A 265 47.42 -6.10 -7.78
N THR A 266 46.25 -5.51 -7.54
CA THR A 266 45.11 -6.23 -6.97
C THR A 266 44.01 -6.37 -8.01
N TYR A 267 43.34 -7.52 -8.04
CA TYR A 267 42.19 -7.74 -8.90
C TYR A 267 40.89 -7.65 -8.11
N GLY A 268 39.87 -7.11 -8.74
CA GLY A 268 38.52 -7.03 -8.20
C GLY A 268 37.52 -7.63 -9.18
N ILE A 269 36.52 -8.34 -8.68
CA ILE A 269 35.37 -8.80 -9.45
C ILE A 269 34.08 -8.42 -8.75
N SER A 270 33.01 -8.23 -9.50
CA SER A 270 31.68 -8.01 -8.97
C SER A 270 30.58 -8.63 -9.84
N LEU A 271 29.49 -9.00 -9.19
CA LEU A 271 28.22 -9.41 -9.76
C LEU A 271 27.14 -8.55 -9.10
N THR A 272 26.34 -7.85 -9.89
CA THR A 272 25.17 -7.13 -9.41
C THR A 272 23.92 -7.60 -10.13
N VAL A 273 22.85 -7.80 -9.36
CA VAL A 273 21.51 -8.12 -9.84
C VAL A 273 20.60 -6.93 -9.54
N ASP A 274 20.01 -6.35 -10.59
CA ASP A 274 19.14 -5.18 -10.52
C ASP A 274 17.67 -5.57 -10.72
N ALA A 275 16.75 -4.98 -9.96
CA ALA A 275 15.31 -5.21 -10.07
C ALA A 275 14.54 -3.88 -10.02
N ASP A 276 13.57 -3.72 -10.91
CA ASP A 276 12.67 -2.57 -10.97
C ASP A 276 11.35 -2.91 -10.27
N PRO A 277 11.08 -2.39 -9.06
CA PRO A 277 9.86 -2.70 -8.34
C PRO A 277 8.62 -2.07 -8.98
N THR A 278 8.74 -1.20 -9.98
CA THR A 278 7.57 -0.63 -10.69
C THR A 278 7.00 -1.57 -11.74
N LYS A 279 7.75 -2.60 -12.15
CA LYS A 279 7.36 -3.55 -13.19
C LYS A 279 7.29 -4.95 -12.61
N ALA A 280 6.26 -5.71 -12.95
CA ALA A 280 6.18 -7.12 -12.57
C ALA A 280 7.39 -7.89 -13.15
N LEU A 281 8.03 -8.73 -12.33
CA LEU A 281 9.13 -9.59 -12.79
C LEU A 281 8.62 -10.69 -13.73
N SER A 282 7.42 -11.20 -13.46
CA SER A 282 6.74 -12.17 -14.33
C SER A 282 5.93 -11.44 -15.40
N GLY A 283 5.95 -11.92 -16.65
CA GLY A 283 5.04 -11.48 -17.71
C GLY A 283 3.59 -11.92 -17.48
N ALA A 284 2.98 -12.59 -18.47
CA ALA A 284 1.58 -13.02 -18.40
C ALA A 284 1.31 -13.94 -17.18
N LYS A 285 0.23 -13.65 -16.44
CA LYS A 285 -0.24 -14.47 -15.32
C LYS A 285 -0.90 -15.76 -15.80
N LEU A 286 -0.62 -16.84 -15.11
CA LEU A 286 -1.29 -18.13 -15.24
C LEU A 286 -2.55 -18.12 -14.38
N GLY A 287 -3.67 -18.52 -14.96
CA GLY A 287 -4.96 -18.55 -14.27
C GLY A 287 -6.13 -18.28 -15.19
N ALA A 288 -7.32 -18.12 -14.60
CA ALA A 288 -8.52 -17.75 -15.31
C ALA A 288 -8.38 -16.33 -15.89
N GLN A 289 -8.62 -16.20 -17.20
CA GLN A 289 -8.63 -14.89 -17.84
C GLN A 289 -9.82 -14.07 -17.33
N PRO A 290 -9.71 -12.72 -17.31
CA PRO A 290 -10.83 -11.86 -16.99
C PRO A 290 -12.04 -12.21 -17.86
N PRO A 291 -13.26 -12.24 -17.29
CA PRO A 291 -14.48 -12.44 -18.06
C PRO A 291 -14.59 -11.41 -19.18
N PRO A 292 -15.17 -11.73 -20.34
CA PRO A 292 -15.33 -10.75 -21.41
C PRO A 292 -16.34 -9.67 -21.02
N VAL A 293 -16.13 -8.44 -21.51
CA VAL A 293 -17.07 -7.34 -21.33
C VAL A 293 -18.37 -7.64 -22.10
N ARG A 294 -19.52 -7.54 -21.43
CA ARG A 294 -20.85 -7.67 -22.03
C ARG A 294 -21.70 -6.44 -21.78
N GLU A 295 -21.97 -5.68 -22.82
CA GLU A 295 -22.81 -4.48 -22.73
C GLU A 295 -24.30 -4.81 -22.94
N ARG A 296 -25.16 -3.97 -22.34
CA ARG A 296 -26.57 -3.89 -22.69
C ARG A 296 -26.78 -3.10 -23.98
N THR A 297 -27.88 -3.37 -24.68
CA THR A 297 -28.30 -2.53 -25.81
C THR A 297 -28.66 -1.12 -25.34
N LEU A 298 -28.58 -0.12 -26.23
CA LEU A 298 -28.94 1.27 -25.89
C LEU A 298 -30.37 1.39 -25.35
N GLU A 299 -31.31 0.61 -25.87
CA GLU A 299 -32.70 0.56 -25.38
C GLU A 299 -32.78 0.05 -23.94
N GLN A 300 -32.04 -1.02 -23.62
CA GLN A 300 -31.97 -1.58 -22.27
C GLN A 300 -31.32 -0.60 -21.28
N GLN A 301 -30.26 0.11 -21.70
CA GLN A 301 -29.62 1.14 -20.88
C GLN A 301 -30.59 2.29 -20.57
N GLN A 302 -31.30 2.81 -21.58
CA GLN A 302 -32.29 3.87 -21.39
C GLN A 302 -33.43 3.43 -20.46
N HIS A 303 -33.95 2.21 -20.66
CA HIS A 303 -35.01 1.67 -19.82
C HIS A 303 -34.58 1.54 -18.34
N ALA A 304 -33.36 1.06 -18.09
CA ALA A 304 -32.82 0.95 -16.73
C ALA A 304 -32.66 2.31 -16.04
N ILE A 305 -32.14 3.31 -16.75
CA ILE A 305 -32.00 4.68 -16.23
C ILE A 305 -33.37 5.28 -15.88
N VAL A 306 -34.36 5.13 -16.76
CA VAL A 306 -35.73 5.63 -16.52
C VAL A 306 -36.35 4.95 -15.29
N ARG A 307 -36.16 3.64 -15.11
CA ARG A 307 -36.61 2.94 -13.90
C ARG A 307 -35.95 3.48 -12.63
N LEU A 308 -34.64 3.71 -12.66
CA LEU A 308 -33.90 4.27 -11.52
C LEU A 308 -34.41 5.68 -11.15
N GLN A 309 -34.64 6.54 -12.15
CA GLN A 309 -35.19 7.88 -11.94
C GLN A 309 -36.61 7.84 -11.38
N ASN A 310 -37.49 6.98 -11.92
CA ASN A 310 -38.85 6.81 -11.44
C ASN A 310 -38.92 6.31 -10.00
N ARG A 311 -37.95 5.48 -9.57
CA ARG A 311 -37.80 5.09 -8.16
C ARG A 311 -37.50 6.30 -7.27
N ASN A 312 -36.52 7.12 -7.63
CA ASN A 312 -36.18 8.32 -6.85
C ASN A 312 -37.36 9.28 -6.74
N LEU A 313 -38.17 9.39 -7.79
CA LEU A 313 -39.44 10.11 -7.79
C LEU A 313 -40.48 9.47 -6.84
N LEU A 314 -40.58 8.14 -6.80
CA LEU A 314 -41.48 7.42 -5.90
C LEU A 314 -41.07 7.47 -4.42
N GLU A 315 -39.78 7.53 -4.12
CA GLU A 315 -39.25 7.67 -2.74
C GLU A 315 -39.31 9.12 -2.22
N THR A 316 -39.33 10.12 -3.12
CA THR A 316 -39.50 11.54 -2.76
C THR A 316 -40.97 11.94 -2.63
N LEU A 317 -41.90 11.10 -3.09
CA LEU A 317 -43.33 11.28 -2.81
C LEU A 317 -43.60 10.93 -1.35
N PRO A 318 -44.33 11.77 -0.59
CA PRO A 318 -44.76 11.42 0.76
C PRO A 318 -45.46 10.06 0.73
N GLY A 319 -45.08 9.16 1.65
CA GLY A 319 -45.72 7.85 1.81
C GLY A 319 -47.25 7.97 1.87
N PRO A 320 -48.01 6.90 1.58
CA PRO A 320 -49.45 6.98 1.32
C PRO A 320 -50.13 7.73 2.46
N ALA A 321 -50.51 8.97 2.18
CA ALA A 321 -51.45 9.68 3.03
C ALA A 321 -52.67 8.76 3.09
N LYS A 322 -52.98 8.26 4.29
CA LYS A 322 -54.29 7.68 4.58
C LYS A 322 -55.29 8.63 3.93
N SER A 323 -56.12 8.10 3.03
CA SER A 323 -57.17 8.86 2.36
C SER A 323 -58.07 9.48 3.43
N SER A 324 -57.72 10.68 3.87
CA SER A 324 -58.63 11.53 4.61
C SER A 324 -59.42 12.27 3.54
N ALA A 325 -60.72 12.03 3.54
CA ALA A 325 -61.64 12.85 2.77
C ALA A 325 -61.39 14.31 3.16
N TRP A 326 -61.14 15.16 2.17
CA TRP A 326 -60.96 16.59 2.38
C TRP A 326 -62.23 17.13 3.03
N SER A 327 -62.13 17.66 4.25
CA SER A 327 -63.24 18.33 4.94
C SER A 327 -63.10 19.85 4.82
N ALA A 328 -64.16 20.60 5.11
CA ALA A 328 -64.15 22.06 5.12
C ALA A 328 -63.05 22.67 6.02
N ALA A 329 -62.58 21.93 7.03
CA ALA A 329 -61.47 22.34 7.90
C ALA A 329 -60.10 22.34 7.18
N SER A 330 -59.91 21.53 6.15
CA SER A 330 -58.69 21.51 5.32
C SER A 330 -58.60 22.73 4.40
N LEU A 331 -59.75 23.26 3.96
CA LEU A 331 -59.82 24.51 3.20
C LEU A 331 -59.49 25.72 4.07
N ALA A 332 -59.99 25.76 5.31
CA ALA A 332 -59.68 26.83 6.27
C ALA A 332 -58.17 26.99 6.49
N ASN A 333 -57.47 25.89 6.79
CA ASN A 333 -56.02 25.91 7.03
C ASN A 333 -55.22 26.37 5.80
N LEU A 334 -55.60 25.91 4.60
CA LEU A 334 -54.95 26.27 3.34
C LEU A 334 -55.08 27.78 3.05
N LEU A 335 -56.22 28.36 3.42
CA LEU A 335 -56.52 29.77 3.19
C LEU A 335 -55.83 30.68 4.22
N THR A 336 -55.68 30.24 5.48
CA THR A 336 -55.01 31.01 6.56
C THR A 336 -53.48 31.01 6.49
N ASP A 337 -52.84 29.97 5.94
CA ASP A 337 -51.36 29.85 5.88
C ASP A 337 -50.70 30.80 4.86
N ASN A 338 -51.47 31.57 4.09
CA ASN A 338 -50.99 32.37 2.96
C ASN A 338 -50.91 33.90 3.22
N GLY A 339 -50.91 34.31 4.49
CA GLY A 339 -50.52 35.66 4.92
C GLY A 339 -51.60 36.75 4.85
N ASP A 340 -52.83 36.38 4.51
CA ASP A 340 -54.00 37.27 4.54
C ASP A 340 -54.94 36.81 5.67
N GLU A 341 -55.36 37.72 6.56
CA GLU A 341 -56.37 37.41 7.57
C GLU A 341 -57.76 37.31 6.93
N ILE A 342 -58.40 36.16 7.09
CA ILE A 342 -59.73 35.89 6.53
C ILE A 342 -60.77 36.10 7.62
N ALA A 343 -61.70 37.00 7.37
CA ALA A 343 -62.80 37.33 8.28
C ALA A 343 -63.87 36.24 8.23
N ASP A 344 -64.21 35.79 7.02
CA ASP A 344 -65.20 34.73 6.79
C ASP A 344 -65.03 34.11 5.39
N TYR A 345 -65.56 32.90 5.19
CA TYR A 345 -65.68 32.31 3.86
C TYR A 345 -66.92 31.41 3.75
N GLU A 346 -67.56 31.43 2.58
CA GLU A 346 -68.75 30.64 2.28
C GLU A 346 -68.64 30.02 0.89
N ILE A 347 -69.22 28.83 0.70
CA ILE A 347 -69.36 28.22 -0.63
C ILE A 347 -70.80 28.42 -1.10
N ASP A 348 -71.00 29.28 -2.09
CA ASP A 348 -72.28 29.48 -2.75
C ASP A 348 -72.27 28.77 -4.11
N GLY A 349 -72.93 27.61 -4.16
CA GLY A 349 -72.97 26.74 -5.34
C GLY A 349 -71.59 26.23 -5.74
N ARG A 350 -71.00 26.80 -6.79
CA ARG A 350 -69.64 26.48 -7.27
C ARG A 350 -68.66 27.65 -7.12
N THR A 351 -69.04 28.69 -6.39
CA THR A 351 -68.20 29.84 -6.13
C THR A 351 -67.78 29.82 -4.66
N LEU A 352 -66.47 29.92 -4.39
CA LEU A 352 -65.99 30.16 -3.04
C LEU A 352 -65.92 31.66 -2.79
N VAL A 353 -66.73 32.16 -1.88
CA VAL A 353 -66.74 33.55 -1.45
C VAL A 353 -65.80 33.69 -0.25
N ILE A 354 -64.81 34.57 -0.35
CA ILE A 354 -63.82 34.83 0.71
C ILE A 354 -63.92 36.30 1.09
N ASN A 355 -64.17 36.56 2.38
CA ASN A 355 -64.13 37.88 2.95
C ASN A 355 -62.83 38.06 3.73
N VAL A 356 -61.96 38.97 3.29
CA VAL A 356 -60.69 39.27 3.99
C VAL A 356 -60.86 40.41 4.98
N SER A 357 -60.16 40.34 6.11
CA SER A 357 -60.20 41.34 7.17
C SER A 357 -59.48 42.64 6.79
N ALA A 358 -58.54 42.60 5.83
CA ALA A 358 -57.72 43.74 5.44
C ALA A 358 -57.32 43.76 3.94
N GLY A 359 -57.16 44.98 3.41
CA GLY A 359 -56.71 45.26 2.04
C GLY A 359 -57.81 45.12 0.98
N LYS A 360 -57.58 45.65 -0.22
CA LYS A 360 -58.55 45.64 -1.33
C LYS A 360 -58.69 44.27 -2.00
N ALA A 361 -59.88 43.94 -2.47
CA ALA A 361 -60.14 42.78 -3.31
C ALA A 361 -59.64 43.03 -4.74
N THR A 362 -58.36 42.75 -4.99
CA THR A 362 -57.76 42.90 -6.32
C THR A 362 -57.82 41.59 -7.10
N ALA A 363 -57.88 41.68 -8.43
CA ALA A 363 -57.85 40.51 -9.32
C ALA A 363 -56.63 39.59 -9.07
N GLN A 364 -55.49 40.16 -8.67
CA GLN A 364 -54.27 39.41 -8.39
C GLN A 364 -54.35 38.60 -7.08
N ARG A 365 -54.99 39.15 -6.03
CA ARG A 365 -55.26 38.41 -4.78
C ARG A 365 -56.32 37.33 -5.00
N CYS A 366 -57.38 37.67 -5.71
CA CYS A 366 -58.42 36.72 -6.08
C CYS A 366 -57.89 35.56 -6.94
N ALA A 367 -56.99 35.81 -7.90
CA ALA A 367 -56.33 34.76 -8.67
C ALA A 367 -55.41 33.85 -7.82
N ARG A 368 -54.84 34.36 -6.72
CA ARG A 368 -54.05 33.55 -5.78
C ARG A 368 -54.95 32.56 -5.04
N TYR A 369 -56.08 33.02 -4.52
CA TYR A 369 -57.06 32.14 -3.90
C TYR A 369 -57.67 31.15 -4.88
N ALA A 370 -57.96 31.57 -6.11
CA ALA A 370 -58.44 30.67 -7.17
C ALA A 370 -57.45 29.52 -7.45
N ARG A 371 -56.13 29.77 -7.42
CA ARG A 371 -55.10 28.72 -7.57
C ARG A 371 -55.05 27.75 -6.38
N LEU A 372 -55.24 28.26 -5.17
CA LEU A 372 -55.27 27.45 -3.95
C LEU A 372 -56.53 26.58 -3.91
N SER A 373 -57.70 27.19 -4.15
CA SER A 373 -58.99 26.50 -4.20
C SER A 373 -59.06 25.45 -5.32
N ALA A 374 -58.34 25.64 -6.43
CA ALA A 374 -58.24 24.65 -7.51
C ALA A 374 -57.57 23.32 -7.09
N GLN A 375 -56.83 23.31 -5.98
CA GLN A 375 -56.24 22.09 -5.41
C GLN A 375 -57.22 21.31 -4.54
N THR A 376 -58.35 21.94 -4.17
CA THR A 376 -59.39 21.29 -3.37
C THR A 376 -60.37 20.58 -4.29
N HIS A 377 -60.67 19.31 -4.01
CA HIS A 377 -61.62 18.51 -4.80
C HIS A 377 -63.11 18.89 -4.56
N LEU A 378 -63.38 20.16 -4.22
CA LEU A 378 -64.71 20.67 -3.82
C LEU A 378 -65.61 21.06 -5.00
N GLY A 379 -65.17 20.88 -6.25
CA GLY A 379 -66.01 21.10 -7.44
C GLY A 379 -66.33 22.57 -7.76
N LEU A 380 -65.55 23.50 -7.20
CA LEU A 380 -65.63 24.93 -7.43
C LEU A 380 -65.25 25.30 -8.88
N ARG A 381 -65.79 26.41 -9.38
CA ARG A 381 -65.51 27.00 -10.71
C ARG A 381 -64.94 28.40 -10.62
N SER A 382 -65.25 29.13 -9.55
CA SER A 382 -64.79 30.49 -9.35
C SER A 382 -64.52 30.78 -7.87
N VAL A 383 -63.74 31.83 -7.61
CA VAL A 383 -63.56 32.46 -6.30
C VAL A 383 -64.03 33.90 -6.40
N ALA A 384 -64.82 34.35 -5.43
CA ALA A 384 -65.20 35.74 -5.25
C ALA A 384 -64.52 36.27 -3.98
N LEU A 385 -63.57 37.19 -4.15
CA LEU A 385 -62.87 37.85 -3.06
C LEU A 385 -63.55 39.19 -2.77
N THR A 386 -63.86 39.44 -1.51
CA THR A 386 -64.42 40.71 -1.03
C THR A 386 -63.73 41.16 0.26
N ASN A 387 -63.86 42.44 0.57
CA ASN A 387 -63.57 42.97 1.90
C ASN A 387 -64.76 43.85 2.29
N LEU A 388 -65.64 43.33 3.14
CA LEU A 388 -66.84 44.05 3.58
C LEU A 388 -66.55 45.27 4.46
N ASN A 389 -65.32 45.40 4.97
CA ASN A 389 -64.86 46.56 5.75
C ASN A 389 -64.20 47.64 4.87
N SER A 390 -64.15 47.46 3.55
CA SER A 390 -63.60 48.43 2.59
C SER A 390 -64.70 49.33 2.04
N ASP A 391 -64.47 50.65 2.05
CA ASP A 391 -65.43 51.67 1.59
C ASP A 391 -65.75 51.60 0.08
N ASP A 392 -65.04 50.76 -0.70
CA ASP A 392 -65.21 50.64 -2.15
C ASP A 392 -66.14 49.49 -2.60
N GLY A 393 -66.60 48.63 -1.69
CA GLY A 393 -67.57 47.55 -1.98
C GLY A 393 -67.16 46.61 -3.11
N ALA A 394 -65.87 46.58 -3.45
CA ALA A 394 -65.38 45.92 -4.64
C ALA A 394 -65.29 44.40 -4.42
N VAL A 395 -65.92 43.64 -5.32
CA VAL A 395 -65.80 42.18 -5.37
C VAL A 395 -64.96 41.80 -6.59
N ALA A 396 -63.85 41.12 -6.36
CA ALA A 396 -63.07 40.51 -7.43
C ALA A 396 -63.52 39.07 -7.62
N VAL A 397 -64.05 38.74 -8.80
CA VAL A 397 -64.41 37.36 -9.16
C VAL A 397 -63.38 36.83 -10.14
N CYS A 398 -62.85 35.65 -9.86
CA CYS A 398 -61.86 34.98 -10.69
C CYS A 398 -62.27 33.55 -10.90
N ASP A 399 -62.22 33.11 -12.15
CA ASP A 399 -62.38 31.70 -12.44
C ASP A 399 -61.21 30.92 -11.84
N LEU A 400 -61.53 29.71 -11.34
CA LEU A 400 -60.49 28.76 -11.04
C LEU A 400 -59.72 28.53 -12.35
N PRO A 401 -58.38 28.61 -12.33
CA PRO A 401 -57.61 28.20 -13.50
C PRO A 401 -58.07 26.77 -13.86
N PRO A 402 -58.24 26.45 -15.16
CA PRO A 402 -58.52 25.10 -15.57
C PRO A 402 -57.50 24.22 -14.84
N ALA A 403 -58.00 23.24 -14.06
CA ALA A 403 -57.15 22.38 -13.25
C ALA A 403 -55.93 22.07 -14.10
N LEU A 404 -54.74 22.52 -13.64
CA LEU A 404 -53.49 22.27 -14.36
C LEU A 404 -53.60 20.82 -14.79
N PRO A 405 -53.52 20.54 -16.11
CA PRO A 405 -53.84 19.21 -16.59
C PRO A 405 -53.05 18.26 -15.70
N GLN A 406 -53.77 17.29 -15.15
CA GLN A 406 -53.24 16.28 -14.25
C GLN A 406 -52.07 15.49 -14.87
N SER A 407 -51.62 15.86 -16.08
CA SER A 407 -50.32 15.54 -16.67
C SER A 407 -49.10 16.11 -15.94
N ALA A 408 -49.24 16.96 -14.91
CA ALA A 408 -48.09 17.38 -14.10
C ALA A 408 -47.89 16.59 -12.78
N VAL A 409 -48.92 15.94 -12.21
CA VAL A 409 -48.79 15.23 -10.91
C VAL A 409 -49.67 13.96 -10.74
N PHE A 410 -50.54 13.59 -11.69
CA PHE A 410 -51.27 12.32 -11.61
C PHE A 410 -50.91 11.41 -12.79
N TYR A 411 -49.78 10.70 -12.66
CA TYR A 411 -49.69 9.35 -13.20
C TYR A 411 -50.66 8.47 -12.41
N SER A 412 -51.93 8.51 -12.81
CA SER A 412 -52.93 7.58 -12.31
C SER A 412 -52.51 6.15 -12.66
N ARG A 413 -52.62 5.25 -11.68
CA ARG A 413 -52.34 3.80 -11.79
C ARG A 413 -53.00 3.14 -13.01
N GLY A 414 -54.02 3.75 -13.62
CA GLY A 414 -54.73 3.23 -14.79
C GLY A 414 -54.12 3.57 -16.16
N ARG A 415 -53.19 4.52 -16.26
CA ARG A 415 -52.50 4.85 -17.54
C ARG A 415 -51.01 4.54 -17.57
N ILE A 416 -50.40 4.23 -16.42
CA ILE A 416 -49.07 3.60 -16.39
C ILE A 416 -49.16 2.21 -17.04
N ALA A 417 -50.27 1.48 -16.87
CA ALA A 417 -50.55 0.19 -17.53
C ALA A 417 -50.54 0.22 -19.09
N GLY A 418 -50.65 1.40 -19.72
CA GLY A 418 -50.66 1.55 -21.19
C GLY A 418 -49.52 2.39 -21.75
N LEU A 419 -48.60 2.84 -20.90
CA LEU A 419 -47.32 3.47 -21.27
C LEU A 419 -46.14 2.54 -20.99
N PHE A 420 -46.36 1.42 -20.30
CA PHE A 420 -45.61 0.22 -20.59
C PHE A 420 -45.96 -0.16 -22.02
N ASP A 421 -44.94 -0.27 -22.87
CA ASP A 421 -45.11 -1.06 -24.07
C ASP A 421 -45.56 -2.44 -23.59
N THR A 422 -46.85 -2.73 -23.69
CA THR A 422 -47.39 -4.06 -23.38
C THR A 422 -46.74 -5.11 -24.28
N ALA A 423 -46.08 -4.71 -25.38
CA ALA A 423 -45.22 -5.59 -26.17
C ALA A 423 -43.79 -5.73 -25.59
N ALA A 424 -43.25 -4.77 -24.84
CA ALA A 424 -41.97 -4.92 -24.12
C ALA A 424 -42.16 -5.74 -22.84
N GLU A 425 -43.24 -5.51 -22.06
CA GLU A 425 -43.61 -6.37 -20.94
C GLU A 425 -44.09 -7.76 -21.42
N ALA A 426 -44.72 -7.89 -22.60
CA ALA A 426 -45.05 -9.20 -23.18
C ALA A 426 -43.86 -9.89 -23.87
N ARG A 427 -42.84 -9.15 -24.33
CA ARG A 427 -41.57 -9.71 -24.82
C ARG A 427 -40.67 -10.13 -23.66
N ASP A 428 -40.64 -9.37 -22.56
CA ASP A 428 -40.01 -9.79 -21.30
C ASP A 428 -40.77 -10.95 -20.64
N ALA A 429 -42.09 -11.05 -20.79
CA ALA A 429 -42.85 -12.25 -20.39
C ALA A 429 -42.59 -13.47 -21.28
N ALA A 430 -42.11 -13.27 -22.51
CA ALA A 430 -41.71 -14.35 -23.42
C ALA A 430 -40.30 -14.90 -23.12
N SER A 431 -39.46 -14.13 -22.42
CA SER A 431 -38.25 -14.59 -21.74
C SER A 431 -38.49 -14.58 -20.23
N GLY A 432 -39.25 -15.54 -19.71
CA GLY A 432 -39.79 -15.54 -18.35
C GLY A 432 -38.81 -15.04 -17.25
N PRO A 433 -39.32 -14.46 -16.15
CA PRO A 433 -38.52 -13.75 -15.16
C PRO A 433 -37.35 -14.63 -14.72
N VAL A 434 -36.12 -14.18 -15.00
CA VAL A 434 -34.93 -14.85 -14.47
C VAL A 434 -35.05 -14.76 -12.95
N SER A 435 -35.26 -15.90 -12.30
CA SER A 435 -35.45 -15.93 -10.86
C SER A 435 -34.20 -15.36 -10.18
N ALA A 436 -34.37 -14.61 -9.08
CA ALA A 436 -33.25 -14.06 -8.33
C ALA A 436 -32.23 -15.17 -7.94
N ALA A 437 -32.74 -16.36 -7.61
CA ALA A 437 -31.93 -17.55 -7.36
C ALA A 437 -31.10 -18.01 -8.59
N ALA A 438 -31.65 -17.93 -9.81
CA ALA A 438 -30.90 -18.26 -11.02
C ALA A 438 -29.82 -17.21 -11.34
N VAL A 439 -30.09 -15.92 -11.07
CA VAL A 439 -29.09 -14.85 -11.19
C VAL A 439 -27.95 -15.08 -10.20
N GLU A 440 -28.28 -15.32 -8.93
CA GLU A 440 -27.32 -15.61 -7.88
C GLU A 440 -26.46 -16.84 -8.22
N ALA A 441 -27.08 -17.93 -8.64
CA ALA A 441 -26.36 -19.15 -9.03
C ALA A 441 -25.35 -18.87 -10.17
N ARG A 442 -25.74 -18.08 -11.18
CA ARG A 442 -24.83 -17.69 -12.28
C ARG A 442 -23.66 -16.85 -11.79
N ILE A 443 -23.91 -15.89 -10.89
CA ILE A 443 -22.85 -15.05 -10.30
C ILE A 443 -21.88 -15.92 -9.49
N ARG A 444 -22.40 -16.80 -8.63
CA ARG A 444 -21.58 -17.70 -7.80
C ARG A 444 -20.72 -18.62 -8.66
N THR A 445 -21.28 -19.23 -9.71
CA THR A 445 -20.51 -20.10 -10.63
C THR A 445 -19.41 -19.32 -11.35
N ALA A 446 -19.73 -18.17 -11.93
CA ALA A 446 -18.74 -17.36 -12.66
C ALA A 446 -17.66 -16.77 -11.72
N ALA A 447 -18.01 -16.40 -10.49
CA ALA A 447 -17.05 -15.93 -9.49
C ALA A 447 -16.13 -17.06 -8.99
N ALA A 448 -16.66 -18.28 -8.84
CA ALA A 448 -15.85 -19.45 -8.47
C ALA A 448 -14.80 -19.79 -9.53
N GLU A 449 -15.09 -19.61 -10.82
CA GLU A 449 -14.09 -19.75 -11.90
C GLU A 449 -12.94 -18.73 -11.78
N GLN A 450 -13.22 -17.56 -11.20
CA GLN A 450 -12.23 -16.52 -10.90
C GLN A 450 -11.64 -16.67 -9.49
N VAL A 451 -11.97 -17.74 -8.75
CA VAL A 451 -11.49 -17.96 -7.37
C VAL A 451 -11.88 -16.80 -6.42
N ILE A 452 -13.03 -16.17 -6.69
CA ILE A 452 -13.63 -15.14 -5.84
C ILE A 452 -14.80 -15.76 -5.09
N HIS A 453 -14.78 -15.67 -3.77
CA HIS A 453 -15.86 -16.20 -2.96
C HIS A 453 -16.99 -15.18 -2.82
N ILE A 454 -18.22 -15.63 -3.00
CA ILE A 454 -19.42 -14.79 -2.83
C ILE A 454 -20.09 -15.18 -1.53
N ASP A 455 -20.18 -14.24 -0.59
CA ASP A 455 -20.84 -14.47 0.70
C ASP A 455 -22.37 -14.34 0.55
N ALA A 456 -22.84 -13.29 -0.11
CA ALA A 456 -24.27 -13.06 -0.33
C ALA A 456 -24.52 -12.28 -1.62
N VAL A 457 -25.65 -12.58 -2.27
CA VAL A 457 -26.16 -11.80 -3.40
C VAL A 457 -27.54 -11.29 -3.06
N GLY A 458 -27.77 -10.02 -3.37
CA GLY A 458 -29.05 -9.37 -3.18
C GLY A 458 -29.51 -8.68 -4.43
N LEU A 459 -30.71 -8.99 -4.90
CA LEU A 459 -31.30 -8.32 -6.06
C LEU A 459 -32.47 -7.46 -5.61
N GLU A 460 -32.34 -6.15 -5.78
CA GLU A 460 -33.36 -5.16 -5.41
C GLU A 460 -33.71 -4.28 -6.61
N ARG A 461 -34.75 -4.65 -7.37
CA ARG A 461 -35.25 -3.90 -8.54
C ARG A 461 -34.14 -3.49 -9.52
N SER A 462 -33.59 -2.28 -9.39
CA SER A 462 -32.56 -1.70 -10.26
C SER A 462 -31.14 -1.72 -9.67
N GLU A 463 -30.96 -2.44 -8.56
CA GLU A 463 -29.69 -2.54 -7.84
C GLU A 463 -29.37 -4.00 -7.54
N ILE A 464 -28.10 -4.33 -7.54
CA ILE A 464 -27.61 -5.64 -7.08
C ILE A 464 -26.50 -5.45 -6.06
N TRP A 465 -26.62 -6.17 -4.94
CA TRP A 465 -25.66 -6.23 -3.86
C TRP A 465 -24.89 -7.54 -3.95
N VAL A 466 -23.58 -7.46 -3.88
CA VAL A 466 -22.70 -8.64 -3.88
C VAL A 466 -21.69 -8.47 -2.76
N TYR A 467 -21.81 -9.31 -1.74
CA TYR A 467 -20.83 -9.43 -0.68
C TYR A 467 -19.82 -10.48 -1.11
N PHE A 468 -18.54 -10.12 -1.13
CA PHE A 468 -17.50 -11.00 -1.63
C PHE A 468 -16.25 -10.98 -0.74
N THR A 469 -15.57 -12.12 -0.73
CA THR A 469 -14.26 -12.30 -0.11
C THR A 469 -13.24 -12.58 -1.21
N ASN A 470 -12.24 -11.70 -1.35
CA ASN A 470 -11.11 -11.91 -2.23
C ASN A 470 -10.03 -12.72 -1.50
N THR A 471 -9.72 -13.92 -1.99
CA THR A 471 -8.67 -14.80 -1.42
C THR A 471 -7.55 -15.11 -2.41
N HIS A 472 -7.60 -14.54 -3.62
CA HIS A 472 -6.74 -14.97 -4.73
C HIS A 472 -5.88 -13.83 -5.28
N TYR A 473 -6.49 -12.68 -5.55
CA TYR A 473 -5.84 -11.53 -6.18
C TYR A 473 -5.23 -10.61 -5.13
N TYR A 474 -3.98 -10.18 -5.32
CA TYR A 474 -3.31 -9.24 -4.43
C TYR A 474 -4.03 -7.88 -4.37
N LEU A 475 -4.50 -7.39 -5.52
CA LEU A 475 -5.23 -6.12 -5.63
C LEU A 475 -6.74 -6.35 -5.53
N GLU A 476 -7.38 -5.63 -4.62
CA GLU A 476 -8.84 -5.69 -4.47
C GLU A 476 -9.57 -5.12 -5.70
N THR A 477 -8.97 -4.14 -6.37
CA THR A 477 -9.48 -3.52 -7.59
C THR A 477 -9.56 -4.51 -8.76
N GLU A 478 -8.62 -5.45 -8.85
CA GLU A 478 -8.64 -6.53 -9.85
C GLU A 478 -9.85 -7.45 -9.62
N ALA A 479 -10.07 -7.89 -8.38
CA ALA A 479 -11.24 -8.70 -8.01
C ALA A 479 -12.56 -7.96 -8.30
N VAL A 480 -12.61 -6.66 -7.98
CA VAL A 480 -13.74 -5.78 -8.31
C VAL A 480 -13.98 -5.68 -9.82
N GLY A 481 -12.92 -5.52 -10.62
CA GLY A 481 -12.99 -5.46 -12.09
C GLY A 481 -13.53 -6.76 -12.70
N ARG A 482 -13.09 -7.92 -12.19
CA ARG A 482 -13.58 -9.24 -12.61
C ARG A 482 -15.04 -9.44 -12.23
N LEU A 483 -15.42 -9.11 -10.99
CA LEU A 483 -16.80 -9.15 -10.52
C LEU A 483 -17.71 -8.21 -11.30
N ALA A 484 -17.28 -7.00 -11.61
CA ALA A 484 -18.05 -6.05 -12.41
C ALA A 484 -18.39 -6.64 -13.78
N ARG A 485 -17.45 -7.31 -14.45
CA ARG A 485 -17.70 -8.00 -15.73
C ARG A 485 -18.62 -9.22 -15.59
N ILE A 486 -18.50 -9.98 -14.50
CA ILE A 486 -19.46 -11.05 -14.18
C ILE A 486 -20.86 -10.46 -14.07
N LEU A 487 -21.03 -9.36 -13.35
CA LEU A 487 -22.32 -8.69 -13.18
C LEU A 487 -22.85 -8.11 -14.48
N MET A 488 -22.00 -7.55 -15.33
CA MET A 488 -22.39 -7.11 -16.67
C MET A 488 -23.00 -8.25 -17.52
N ALA A 489 -22.51 -9.49 -17.34
CA ALA A 489 -23.06 -10.66 -18.03
C ALA A 489 -24.25 -11.32 -17.30
N ALA A 490 -24.26 -11.29 -15.97
CA ALA A 490 -25.18 -12.07 -15.14
C ALA A 490 -26.40 -11.29 -14.67
N ALA A 491 -26.24 -9.99 -14.37
CA ALA A 491 -27.31 -9.16 -13.82
C ALA A 491 -28.39 -8.85 -14.88
N PRO A 492 -29.68 -8.84 -14.48
CA PRO A 492 -30.78 -8.43 -15.35
C PRO A 492 -30.56 -7.06 -16.02
N PRO A 493 -31.11 -6.81 -17.22
CA PRO A 493 -30.88 -5.55 -17.95
C PRO A 493 -31.34 -4.29 -17.21
N ASP A 494 -32.33 -4.41 -16.33
CA ASP A 494 -32.92 -3.33 -15.52
C ASP A 494 -32.10 -2.95 -14.27
N VAL A 495 -31.05 -3.72 -13.96
CA VAL A 495 -30.08 -3.38 -12.91
C VAL A 495 -29.09 -2.34 -13.43
N GLU A 496 -29.08 -1.18 -12.78
CA GLU A 496 -28.24 -0.02 -13.11
C GLU A 496 -27.11 0.20 -12.10
N ILE A 497 -27.27 -0.22 -10.83
CA ILE A 497 -26.27 0.01 -9.79
C ILE A 497 -25.74 -1.32 -9.27
N PHE A 498 -24.41 -1.47 -9.29
CA PHE A 498 -23.71 -2.59 -8.66
C PHE A 498 -23.14 -2.13 -7.33
N HIS A 499 -23.49 -2.81 -6.25
CA HIS A 499 -22.94 -2.62 -4.92
C HIS A 499 -22.04 -3.80 -4.58
N LEU A 500 -20.75 -3.64 -4.78
CA LEU A 500 -19.74 -4.63 -4.44
C LEU A 500 -19.23 -4.35 -3.03
N VAL A 501 -19.50 -5.24 -2.08
CA VAL A 501 -19.12 -5.09 -0.67
C VAL A 501 -18.01 -6.07 -0.33
N SER A 502 -16.81 -5.55 -0.08
CA SER A 502 -15.67 -6.35 0.37
C SER A 502 -15.90 -6.84 1.81
N VAL A 503 -15.73 -8.14 2.01
CA VAL A 503 -15.85 -8.81 3.29
C VAL A 503 -14.51 -9.43 3.66
N ILE A 504 -14.01 -9.13 4.86
CA ILE A 504 -12.76 -9.69 5.39
C ILE A 504 -13.11 -10.41 6.69
N HIS A 505 -12.84 -11.72 6.76
CA HIS A 505 -13.19 -12.57 7.91
C HIS A 505 -14.64 -12.39 8.38
N GLY A 506 -15.58 -12.23 7.43
CA GLY A 506 -17.00 -12.01 7.72
C GLY A 506 -17.39 -10.60 8.14
N VAL A 507 -16.46 -9.65 8.18
CA VAL A 507 -16.73 -8.25 8.49
C VAL A 507 -16.81 -7.43 7.20
N PRO A 508 -17.95 -6.77 6.89
CA PRO A 508 -18.04 -5.83 5.79
C PRO A 508 -17.18 -4.59 6.05
N VAL A 509 -16.18 -4.37 5.19
CA VAL A 509 -15.21 -3.28 5.37
C VAL A 509 -15.48 -2.08 4.46
N ARG A 510 -15.83 -2.32 3.19
CA ARG A 510 -15.98 -1.27 2.18
C ARG A 510 -17.05 -1.63 1.15
N GLN A 511 -17.72 -0.61 0.63
CA GLN A 511 -18.62 -0.71 -0.50
C GLN A 511 -18.08 0.08 -1.69
N THR A 512 -17.96 -0.59 -2.84
CA THR A 512 -17.71 0.00 -4.15
C THR A 512 -19.02 0.01 -4.93
N GLN A 513 -19.57 1.20 -5.12
CA GLN A 513 -20.78 1.40 -5.90
C GLN A 513 -20.38 1.74 -7.34
N ILE A 514 -20.86 0.99 -8.33
CA ILE A 514 -20.55 1.20 -9.75
C ILE A 514 -21.85 1.45 -10.52
N LEU A 515 -21.88 2.52 -11.32
CA LEU A 515 -22.97 2.77 -12.27
C LEU A 515 -22.72 1.98 -13.54
N ARG A 516 -23.59 1.02 -13.84
CA ARG A 516 -23.42 0.07 -14.96
C ARG A 516 -23.33 0.79 -16.30
N SER A 517 -24.19 1.77 -16.59
CA SER A 517 -24.13 2.51 -17.86
C SER A 517 -22.84 3.31 -18.03
N THR A 518 -22.28 3.83 -16.93
CA THR A 518 -21.00 4.55 -17.00
C THR A 518 -19.85 3.57 -17.20
N LEU A 519 -19.85 2.45 -16.47
CA LEU A 519 -18.88 1.37 -16.67
C LEU A 519 -18.89 0.84 -18.11
N GLU A 520 -20.07 0.58 -18.68
CA GLU A 520 -20.25 0.14 -20.08
C GLU A 520 -19.55 1.12 -21.04
N ARG A 521 -19.78 2.45 -20.88
CA ARG A 521 -19.11 3.46 -21.71
C ARG A 521 -17.59 3.51 -21.52
N VAL A 522 -17.11 3.45 -20.27
CA VAL A 522 -15.68 3.50 -19.94
C VAL A 522 -14.95 2.33 -20.59
N LEU A 523 -15.49 1.11 -20.45
CA LEU A 523 -14.87 -0.09 -21.02
C LEU A 523 -14.89 -0.11 -22.55
N LEU A 524 -15.94 0.42 -23.20
CA LEU A 524 -16.01 0.51 -24.66
C LEU A 524 -15.06 1.58 -25.24
N ALA A 525 -14.91 2.69 -24.52
CA ALA A 525 -14.04 3.79 -24.94
C ALA A 525 -12.56 3.54 -24.64
N ASN A 526 -12.20 2.39 -24.03
CA ASN A 526 -10.89 2.16 -23.42
C ASN A 526 -10.50 3.33 -22.50
N GLY A 527 -11.47 3.81 -21.72
CA GLY A 527 -11.28 4.92 -20.78
C GLY A 527 -10.24 4.59 -19.72
N GLY A 528 -9.47 5.59 -19.30
CA GLY A 528 -8.40 5.43 -18.32
C GLY A 528 -8.90 5.61 -16.89
N THR A 529 -7.94 5.87 -16.00
CA THR A 529 -8.11 5.95 -14.55
C THR A 529 -9.15 7.00 -14.15
N ALA A 530 -9.14 8.15 -14.83
CA ALA A 530 -10.01 9.28 -14.54
C ALA A 530 -11.47 8.95 -14.86
N GLU A 531 -11.72 8.39 -16.04
CA GLU A 531 -13.06 8.01 -16.47
C GLU A 531 -13.62 6.84 -15.63
N MET A 532 -12.75 5.90 -15.22
CA MET A 532 -13.14 4.85 -14.27
C MET A 532 -13.50 5.42 -12.90
N GLY A 533 -12.75 6.41 -12.42
CA GLY A 533 -13.02 7.15 -11.19
C GLY A 533 -14.40 7.81 -11.16
N ASP A 534 -14.88 8.32 -12.30
CA ASP A 534 -16.21 8.92 -12.43
C ASP A 534 -17.34 7.87 -12.41
N ALA A 535 -17.04 6.62 -12.79
CA ALA A 535 -18.02 5.53 -12.82
C ALA A 535 -18.31 4.92 -11.44
N LEU A 536 -17.44 5.17 -10.45
CA LEU A 536 -17.44 4.49 -9.16
C LEU A 536 -17.53 5.46 -7.99
N THR A 537 -18.13 4.98 -6.90
CA THR A 537 -18.15 5.68 -5.62
C THR A 537 -17.77 4.73 -4.50
N ILE A 538 -16.73 5.09 -3.75
CA ILE A 538 -16.23 4.30 -2.61
C ILE A 538 -16.84 4.86 -1.33
N LYS A 539 -17.50 4.00 -0.56
CA LYS A 539 -18.17 4.34 0.71
C LYS A 539 -17.85 3.29 1.78
N PRO A 540 -17.92 3.65 3.07
CA PRO A 540 -17.95 2.64 4.13
C PRO A 540 -19.07 1.62 3.88
N ALA A 541 -18.85 0.36 4.28
CA ALA A 541 -19.90 -0.65 4.18
C ALA A 541 -21.12 -0.28 5.06
N PRO A 542 -22.36 -0.67 4.66
CA PRO A 542 -23.56 -0.43 5.45
C PRO A 542 -23.44 -0.96 6.89
N ALA A 543 -23.99 -0.24 7.87
CA ALA A 543 -23.95 -0.67 9.27
C ALA A 543 -24.81 -1.93 9.52
N SER A 544 -25.91 -2.08 8.76
CA SER A 544 -26.81 -3.24 8.79
C SER A 544 -26.67 -4.00 7.48
N ASN A 545 -26.52 -5.33 7.53
CA ASN A 545 -26.27 -6.16 6.35
C ASN A 545 -27.21 -7.39 6.36
N PRO A 546 -28.54 -7.20 6.30
CA PRO A 546 -29.50 -8.28 6.50
C PRO A 546 -29.35 -9.44 5.51
N MET A 547 -28.85 -9.17 4.30
CA MET A 547 -28.61 -10.20 3.28
C MET A 547 -27.39 -11.07 3.61
N LEU A 548 -26.36 -10.46 4.20
CA LEU A 548 -25.20 -11.19 4.71
C LEU A 548 -25.58 -12.00 5.96
N ASP A 549 -26.36 -11.38 6.86
CA ASP A 549 -26.81 -12.00 8.11
C ASP A 549 -27.72 -13.21 7.87
N ALA A 550 -28.57 -13.17 6.82
CA ALA A 550 -29.43 -14.28 6.43
C ALA A 550 -28.62 -15.51 5.94
N ASN A 551 -27.42 -15.29 5.41
CA ASN A 551 -26.60 -16.34 4.78
C ASN A 551 -25.49 -16.88 5.70
N ILE A 552 -25.51 -16.56 7.00
CA ILE A 552 -24.47 -17.01 7.94
C ILE A 552 -24.39 -18.55 7.98
N GLY A 553 -25.53 -19.24 8.01
CA GLY A 553 -25.55 -20.71 8.09
C GLY A 553 -24.96 -21.43 6.88
N ASP A 554 -24.99 -20.80 5.71
CA ASP A 554 -24.48 -21.38 4.46
C ASP A 554 -22.97 -21.13 4.28
N ASN A 555 -22.44 -20.08 4.90
CA ASN A 555 -21.07 -19.59 4.67
C ASN A 555 -20.06 -20.02 5.75
N TYR A 556 -20.54 -20.43 6.94
CA TYR A 556 -19.70 -20.76 8.10
C TYR A 556 -20.06 -22.14 8.67
N PRO A 557 -19.08 -22.94 9.12
CA PRO A 557 -17.65 -22.62 9.19
C PRO A 557 -16.94 -22.72 7.83
N ARG A 558 -15.95 -21.86 7.60
CA ARG A 558 -15.12 -21.86 6.38
C ARG A 558 -13.68 -22.21 6.71
N LEU A 559 -13.20 -23.33 6.19
CA LEU A 559 -11.80 -23.74 6.29
C LEU A 559 -11.04 -23.31 5.05
N SER A 560 -9.92 -22.63 5.26
CA SER A 560 -8.89 -22.39 4.26
C SER A 560 -7.55 -22.90 4.79
N TRP A 561 -6.74 -23.48 3.91
CA TRP A 561 -5.40 -23.91 4.28
C TRP A 561 -4.46 -23.78 3.08
N SER A 562 -3.17 -23.64 3.37
CA SER A 562 -2.12 -23.56 2.37
C SER A 562 -0.83 -24.17 2.90
N ILE A 563 0.01 -24.62 1.97
CA ILE A 563 1.37 -25.06 2.25
C ILE A 563 2.28 -24.13 1.47
N SER A 564 3.18 -23.45 2.18
CA SER A 564 4.10 -22.49 1.57
C SER A 564 5.53 -22.73 2.04
N PRO A 565 6.53 -22.62 1.15
CA PRO A 565 7.91 -22.49 1.61
C PRO A 565 8.04 -21.19 2.39
N ALA A 566 8.77 -21.24 3.50
CA ALA A 566 9.10 -20.08 4.29
C ALA A 566 10.58 -20.11 4.67
N THR A 567 11.11 -18.93 4.95
CA THR A 567 12.49 -18.76 5.37
C THR A 567 12.55 -17.90 6.62
N ARG A 568 13.52 -18.21 7.47
CA ARG A 568 13.96 -17.33 8.54
C ARG A 568 15.41 -17.00 8.33
N GLN A 569 15.78 -15.76 8.62
CA GLN A 569 17.09 -15.23 8.33
C GLN A 569 17.59 -14.42 9.51
N SER A 570 18.86 -14.60 9.85
CA SER A 570 19.61 -13.69 10.71
C SER A 570 20.87 -13.34 9.96
N ALA A 571 20.96 -12.08 9.56
CA ALA A 571 22.14 -11.56 8.88
C ALA A 571 23.06 -10.87 9.89
N PHE A 572 24.31 -10.69 9.49
CA PHE A 572 25.33 -9.88 10.15
C PHE A 572 25.82 -10.41 11.50
N ASP A 573 25.74 -11.73 11.69
CA ASP A 573 26.47 -12.40 12.76
C ASP A 573 27.97 -12.48 12.38
N PRO A 574 28.89 -12.03 13.25
CA PRO A 574 30.32 -12.02 12.95
C PRO A 574 30.95 -13.40 12.70
N GLU A 575 30.41 -14.49 13.26
CA GLU A 575 30.94 -15.83 13.00
C GLU A 575 30.30 -16.48 11.77
N LEU A 576 28.99 -16.28 11.60
CA LEU A 576 28.23 -16.79 10.46
C LEU A 576 27.40 -15.66 9.82
N PRO A 577 27.97 -14.89 8.86
CA PRO A 577 27.38 -13.68 8.28
C PRO A 577 25.92 -13.77 7.84
N LEU A 578 25.48 -14.97 7.44
CA LEU A 578 24.08 -15.26 7.28
C LEU A 578 23.74 -16.64 7.82
N GLN A 579 22.75 -16.65 8.70
CA GLN A 579 22.04 -17.85 9.12
C GLN A 579 20.68 -17.87 8.42
N VAL A 580 20.30 -19.04 7.89
CA VAL A 580 19.05 -19.29 7.20
C VAL A 580 18.45 -20.59 7.70
N GLN A 581 17.14 -20.56 7.92
CA GLN A 581 16.31 -21.74 8.08
C GLN A 581 15.35 -21.77 6.90
N MET A 582 15.33 -22.87 6.15
CA MET A 582 14.29 -23.15 5.16
C MET A 582 13.30 -24.11 5.78
N LEU A 583 12.02 -23.79 5.69
CA LEU A 583 10.94 -24.56 6.30
C LEU A 583 9.71 -24.60 5.39
N VAL A 584 8.84 -25.57 5.64
CA VAL A 584 7.49 -25.63 5.09
C VAL A 584 6.53 -25.16 6.17
N ALA A 585 5.75 -24.13 5.87
CA ALA A 585 4.68 -23.65 6.73
C ALA A 585 3.33 -24.18 6.22
N VAL A 586 2.57 -24.81 7.11
CA VAL A 586 1.17 -25.16 6.88
C VAL A 586 0.31 -24.12 7.59
N ASN A 587 -0.30 -23.23 6.81
CA ASN A 587 -1.21 -22.21 7.33
C ASN A 587 -2.64 -22.74 7.24
N SER A 588 -3.40 -22.63 8.32
CA SER A 588 -4.80 -23.04 8.40
C SER A 588 -5.62 -21.97 9.09
N THR A 589 -6.74 -21.60 8.49
CA THR A 589 -7.68 -20.61 9.02
C THR A 589 -9.09 -21.18 8.93
N ILE A 590 -9.82 -21.12 10.05
CA ILE A 590 -11.21 -21.51 10.16
C ILE A 590 -12.00 -20.29 10.60
N ASP A 591 -12.82 -19.72 9.72
CA ASP A 591 -13.81 -18.72 10.10
C ASP A 591 -15.03 -19.47 10.65
N LEU A 592 -15.27 -19.38 11.96
CA LEU A 592 -16.34 -20.12 12.66
C LEU A 592 -17.69 -19.39 12.62
N TYR A 593 -17.63 -18.06 12.62
CA TYR A 593 -18.77 -17.15 12.63
C TYR A 593 -18.30 -15.80 12.08
N PRO A 594 -19.18 -14.92 11.54
CA PRO A 594 -18.75 -13.58 11.13
C PRO A 594 -17.90 -12.87 12.19
N GLY A 595 -16.69 -12.47 11.79
CA GLY A 595 -15.68 -11.85 12.65
C GLY A 595 -14.85 -12.83 13.49
N LEU A 596 -15.33 -14.05 13.76
CA LEU A 596 -14.64 -15.03 14.61
C LEU A 596 -13.82 -16.03 13.79
N THR A 597 -12.50 -15.93 13.92
CA THR A 597 -11.53 -16.73 13.18
C THR A 597 -10.59 -17.47 14.12
N LEU A 598 -10.33 -18.75 13.83
CA LEU A 598 -9.23 -19.53 14.40
C LEU A 598 -8.14 -19.70 13.35
N SER A 599 -6.91 -19.30 13.66
CA SER A 599 -5.77 -19.43 12.76
C SER A 599 -4.64 -20.22 13.43
N ALA A 600 -3.97 -21.07 12.65
CA ALA A 600 -2.82 -21.84 13.09
C ALA A 600 -1.78 -21.92 11.97
N THR A 601 -0.51 -21.73 12.32
CA THR A 601 0.63 -21.96 11.43
C THR A 601 1.56 -22.99 12.06
N LEU A 602 1.75 -24.10 11.37
CA LEU A 602 2.64 -25.18 11.77
C LEU A 602 3.87 -25.19 10.87
N ASP A 603 5.06 -25.19 11.46
CA ASP A 603 6.32 -25.21 10.72
C ASP A 603 6.97 -26.57 10.78
N ALA A 604 7.47 -27.03 9.62
CA ALA A 604 8.33 -28.18 9.48
C ALA A 604 9.67 -27.78 8.84
N ASN A 605 10.76 -28.04 9.55
CA ASN A 605 12.10 -27.68 9.14
C ASN A 605 12.62 -28.55 7.99
N ILE A 606 13.16 -27.93 6.95
CA ILE A 606 13.88 -28.63 5.87
C ILE A 606 15.40 -28.51 6.08
N PHE A 607 15.89 -27.28 6.28
CA PHE A 607 17.31 -26.97 6.41
C PHE A 607 17.51 -25.88 7.46
N ASN A 608 18.56 -26.01 8.27
CA ASN A 608 18.89 -25.03 9.31
C ASN A 608 20.39 -25.00 9.57
N ASN A 609 20.99 -23.80 9.53
CA ASN A 609 22.37 -23.56 9.92
C ASN A 609 22.54 -22.58 11.11
N PHE A 610 21.45 -22.28 11.83
CA PHE A 610 21.49 -21.37 12.99
C PHE A 610 22.35 -21.94 14.13
N THR A 611 23.15 -21.07 14.74
CA THR A 611 24.00 -21.39 15.90
C THR A 611 23.75 -20.39 17.03
N PHE A 612 24.13 -20.72 18.27
CA PHE A 612 23.94 -19.85 19.45
C PHE A 612 25.25 -19.56 20.17
N ARG A 613 26.39 -19.54 19.45
CA ARG A 613 27.73 -19.47 20.06
C ARG A 613 27.98 -18.18 20.85
N ARG A 614 27.27 -17.09 20.53
CA ARG A 614 27.33 -15.82 21.23
C ARG A 614 26.06 -15.61 22.05
N GLU A 615 26.22 -15.48 23.36
CA GLU A 615 25.13 -15.01 24.22
C GLU A 615 24.90 -13.50 24.02
N SER A 616 23.65 -13.08 24.16
CA SER A 616 23.29 -11.66 24.14
C SER A 616 24.00 -10.91 25.27
N ASN A 617 24.59 -9.76 24.96
CA ASN A 617 25.11 -8.83 25.98
C ASN A 617 24.12 -7.70 26.31
N SER A 618 22.83 -7.90 26.00
CA SER A 618 21.76 -7.00 26.41
C SER A 618 21.56 -7.09 27.92
N GLU A 619 21.45 -5.95 28.62
CA GLU A 619 21.11 -5.91 30.04
C GLU A 619 19.59 -5.90 30.29
N LEU A 620 18.80 -5.83 29.21
CA LEU A 620 17.34 -5.83 29.25
C LEU A 620 16.79 -7.26 29.29
N PRO A 621 15.51 -7.46 29.66
CA PRO A 621 14.87 -8.76 29.47
C PRO A 621 15.01 -9.26 28.02
N HIS A 622 15.39 -10.52 27.84
CA HIS A 622 15.66 -11.12 26.53
C HIS A 622 14.36 -11.41 25.77
N VAL A 623 13.78 -10.39 25.15
CA VAL A 623 12.51 -10.49 24.41
C VAL A 623 12.71 -10.83 22.93
N ARG A 624 13.90 -10.59 22.37
CA ARG A 624 14.23 -10.90 20.97
C ARG A 624 15.63 -11.44 20.76
N SER A 625 16.58 -11.11 21.63
CA SER A 625 17.97 -11.56 21.48
C SER A 625 18.13 -13.09 21.55
N ASP A 626 17.17 -13.78 22.18
CA ASP A 626 17.13 -15.24 22.27
C ASP A 626 16.43 -15.94 21.07
N VAL A 627 16.07 -15.22 20.00
CA VAL A 627 15.34 -15.78 18.84
C VAL A 627 16.02 -17.01 18.21
N GLN A 628 17.35 -17.04 18.15
CA GLN A 628 18.10 -18.18 17.62
C GLN A 628 17.88 -19.47 18.43
N LYS A 629 17.59 -19.37 19.74
CA LYS A 629 17.24 -20.53 20.58
C LYS A 629 15.90 -21.13 20.16
N TYR A 630 14.91 -20.30 19.81
CA TYR A 630 13.61 -20.76 19.31
C TYR A 630 13.77 -21.51 17.99
N TYR A 631 14.58 -21.00 17.06
CA TYR A 631 14.77 -21.62 15.74
C TYR A 631 15.58 -22.93 15.80
N LYS A 632 16.35 -23.15 16.86
CA LYS A 632 17.13 -24.38 17.02
C LYS A 632 16.48 -25.43 17.94
N LYS A 633 15.78 -25.00 19.00
CA LYS A 633 15.10 -25.93 19.92
C LYS A 633 13.68 -26.26 19.44
N GLY A 634 13.00 -25.31 18.80
CA GLY A 634 11.71 -25.49 18.14
C GLY A 634 11.88 -25.50 16.63
N LEU A 635 12.70 -26.43 16.11
CA LEU A 635 12.91 -26.62 14.67
C LEU A 635 11.58 -26.74 13.95
N ASP A 636 10.76 -27.65 14.46
CA ASP A 636 9.37 -27.85 14.12
C ASP A 636 8.52 -27.32 15.29
N GLY A 637 7.37 -26.73 14.99
CA GLY A 637 6.53 -26.21 16.06
C GLY A 637 5.38 -25.34 15.58
N ILE A 638 4.69 -24.75 16.55
CA ILE A 638 3.53 -23.89 16.33
C ILE A 638 4.03 -22.45 16.23
N ALA A 639 4.08 -21.91 15.02
CA ALA A 639 4.45 -20.51 14.81
C ALA A 639 3.40 -19.57 15.41
N ASN A 640 2.12 -19.83 15.11
CA ASN A 640 0.99 -19.19 15.76
C ASN A 640 -0.17 -20.19 15.95
N LEU A 641 -1.02 -19.91 16.92
CA LEU A 641 -2.31 -20.55 17.13
C LEU A 641 -3.20 -19.55 17.87
N THR A 642 -4.09 -18.88 17.15
CA THR A 642 -4.83 -17.72 17.65
C THR A 642 -6.33 -17.85 17.41
N ALA A 643 -7.11 -17.32 18.34
CA ALA A 643 -8.52 -17.03 18.17
C ALA A 643 -8.67 -15.51 18.12
N SER A 644 -9.33 -15.00 17.08
CA SER A 644 -9.53 -13.57 16.87
C SER A 644 -10.98 -13.26 16.57
N TYR A 645 -11.53 -12.22 17.20
CA TYR A 645 -12.85 -11.66 16.89
C TYR A 645 -12.69 -10.24 16.36
N ARG A 646 -13.15 -10.01 15.12
CA ARG A 646 -13.11 -8.72 14.42
C ARG A 646 -14.51 -8.16 14.29
N THR A 647 -14.62 -6.84 14.42
CA THR A 647 -15.88 -6.14 14.23
C THR A 647 -15.66 -4.70 13.78
N ARG A 648 -16.72 -4.07 13.31
CA ARG A 648 -16.75 -2.66 12.93
C ARG A 648 -17.71 -1.90 13.85
N LEU A 649 -17.14 -1.09 14.75
CA LEU A 649 -17.89 -0.37 15.79
C LEU A 649 -18.65 0.85 15.22
N SER A 650 -18.12 1.44 14.16
CA SER A 650 -18.77 2.51 13.38
C SER A 650 -18.26 2.45 11.92
N PRO A 651 -18.83 3.18 10.96
CA PRO A 651 -18.38 3.17 9.56
C PRO A 651 -16.86 3.30 9.36
N ASP A 652 -16.17 4.03 10.25
CA ASP A 652 -14.75 4.35 10.15
C ASP A 652 -13.92 3.77 11.31
N VAL A 653 -14.50 2.95 12.21
CA VAL A 653 -13.79 2.37 13.37
C VAL A 653 -13.88 0.85 13.36
N PHE A 654 -12.72 0.20 13.28
CA PHE A 654 -12.55 -1.24 13.31
C PHE A 654 -11.94 -1.66 14.65
N ALA A 655 -12.32 -2.84 15.14
CA ALA A 655 -11.77 -3.40 16.36
C ALA A 655 -11.49 -4.89 16.20
N GLN A 656 -10.45 -5.36 16.87
CA GLN A 656 -10.07 -6.76 16.94
C GLN A 656 -9.72 -7.11 18.39
N ILE A 657 -10.17 -8.28 18.82
CA ILE A 657 -9.71 -8.93 20.05
C ILE A 657 -9.06 -10.23 19.65
N SER A 658 -7.88 -10.54 20.19
CA SER A 658 -7.12 -11.75 19.84
C SER A 658 -6.52 -12.39 21.08
N ALA A 659 -6.49 -13.71 21.13
CA ALA A 659 -5.83 -14.49 22.18
C ALA A 659 -5.25 -15.81 21.65
N GLY A 660 -4.20 -16.30 22.31
CA GLY A 660 -3.53 -17.57 22.00
C GLY A 660 -2.02 -17.45 21.90
N TYR A 661 -1.41 -18.21 21.01
CA TYR A 661 0.01 -18.12 20.67
C TYR A 661 0.15 -17.17 19.49
N LEU A 662 0.44 -15.91 19.80
CA LEU A 662 0.38 -14.79 18.85
C LEU A 662 1.54 -14.84 17.85
N GLU A 663 2.73 -15.23 18.31
CA GLU A 663 3.94 -15.34 17.50
C GLU A 663 4.91 -16.39 18.06
N ASP A 664 6.07 -16.55 17.42
CA ASP A 664 7.10 -17.53 17.80
C ASP A 664 7.55 -17.41 19.26
N MET A 665 7.69 -16.18 19.76
CA MET A 665 8.27 -15.90 21.08
C MET A 665 7.25 -15.56 22.16
N PHE A 666 6.03 -15.17 21.80
CA PHE A 666 5.02 -14.67 22.73
C PHE A 666 3.64 -15.26 22.45
N GLY A 667 2.94 -15.64 23.52
CA GLY A 667 1.51 -15.89 23.53
C GLY A 667 0.84 -14.94 24.52
N GLY A 668 -0.47 -14.78 24.45
CA GLY A 668 -1.19 -13.85 25.31
C GLY A 668 -2.53 -13.47 24.70
N GLY A 669 -3.01 -12.29 25.09
CA GLY A 669 -4.24 -11.73 24.54
C GLY A 669 -4.29 -10.22 24.64
N GLY A 670 -5.05 -9.61 23.75
CA GLY A 670 -5.12 -8.17 23.64
C GLY A 670 -6.14 -7.69 22.62
N VAL A 671 -6.17 -6.37 22.45
CA VAL A 671 -7.12 -5.67 21.60
C VAL A 671 -6.38 -4.69 20.68
N GLN A 672 -6.93 -4.51 19.49
CA GLN A 672 -6.53 -3.47 18.53
C GLN A 672 -7.77 -2.68 18.12
N VAL A 673 -7.60 -1.37 17.93
CA VAL A 673 -8.63 -0.49 17.37
C VAL A 673 -7.99 0.39 16.33
N VAL A 674 -8.65 0.52 15.17
CA VAL A 674 -8.20 1.38 14.06
C VAL A 674 -9.31 2.33 13.68
N TRP A 675 -9.03 3.63 13.73
CA TRP A 675 -9.88 4.68 13.20
C TRP A 675 -9.35 5.15 11.85
N ARG A 676 -10.12 4.87 10.80
CA ARG A 676 -9.82 5.24 9.40
C ARG A 676 -10.95 6.10 8.84
N PRO A 677 -10.83 7.44 8.91
CA PRO A 677 -11.83 8.33 8.35
C PRO A 677 -11.98 8.16 6.84
N LYS A 678 -13.18 8.42 6.34
CA LYS A 678 -13.43 8.47 4.89
C LYS A 678 -12.48 9.45 4.19
N ASN A 679 -11.90 9.01 3.07
CA ASN A 679 -11.00 9.79 2.20
C ASN A 679 -9.79 10.42 2.93
N SER A 680 -9.37 9.85 4.06
CA SER A 680 -8.20 10.31 4.80
C SER A 680 -6.94 9.55 4.42
N ARG A 681 -5.82 10.27 4.35
CA ARG A 681 -4.45 9.72 4.29
C ARG A 681 -3.86 9.46 5.66
N VAL A 682 -4.57 9.87 6.71
CA VAL A 682 -4.20 9.70 8.12
C VAL A 682 -5.11 8.64 8.73
N VAL A 683 -4.48 7.67 9.39
CA VAL A 683 -5.15 6.60 10.15
C VAL A 683 -4.55 6.59 11.55
N ILE A 684 -5.37 6.39 12.57
CA ILE A 684 -4.90 6.24 13.95
C ILE A 684 -5.24 4.85 14.43
N GLY A 685 -4.25 4.13 14.93
CA GLY A 685 -4.38 2.83 15.58
C GLY A 685 -4.06 2.92 17.07
N ALA A 686 -4.60 2.00 17.85
CA ALA A 686 -4.18 1.75 19.21
C ALA A 686 -4.25 0.26 19.52
N ASP A 687 -3.25 -0.25 20.22
CA ASP A 687 -3.15 -1.66 20.63
C ASP A 687 -2.79 -1.79 22.11
N LEU A 688 -3.25 -2.87 22.73
CA LEU A 688 -2.91 -3.24 24.10
C LEU A 688 -2.92 -4.75 24.28
N TYR A 689 -1.80 -5.31 24.72
CA TYR A 689 -1.57 -6.75 24.82
C TYR A 689 -0.89 -7.11 26.14
N GLN A 690 -1.44 -8.09 26.83
CA GLN A 690 -0.75 -8.81 27.91
C GLN A 690 -0.17 -10.10 27.33
N VAL A 691 1.14 -10.26 27.41
CA VAL A 691 1.85 -11.39 26.79
C VAL A 691 2.80 -12.09 27.74
N TRP A 692 2.98 -13.38 27.50
CA TRP A 692 3.92 -14.28 28.18
C TRP A 692 4.89 -14.84 27.15
N GLN A 693 6.15 -14.87 27.53
CA GLN A 693 7.19 -15.43 26.67
C GLN A 693 7.01 -16.96 26.59
N ARG A 694 7.03 -17.50 25.38
CA ARG A 694 6.84 -18.93 25.10
C ARG A 694 8.10 -19.73 25.38
N ASP A 695 7.96 -21.02 25.65
CA ASP A 695 9.11 -21.94 25.73
C ASP A 695 9.83 -22.08 24.38
N PHE A 696 11.15 -22.28 24.43
CA PHE A 696 11.98 -22.39 23.22
C PHE A 696 11.61 -23.55 22.29
N ASN A 697 10.85 -24.55 22.77
CA ASN A 697 10.37 -25.67 21.95
C ASN A 697 9.20 -25.28 21.04
N ARG A 698 8.64 -24.06 21.16
CA ARG A 698 7.53 -23.53 20.34
C ARG A 698 6.27 -24.40 20.37
N LEU A 699 6.05 -25.11 21.48
CA LEU A 699 4.81 -25.84 21.75
C LEU A 699 3.88 -24.97 22.62
N PHE A 700 3.25 -25.58 23.63
CA PHE A 700 2.21 -24.97 24.46
C PHE A 700 2.72 -24.40 25.82
N GLY A 701 4.03 -24.36 26.03
CA GLY A 701 4.64 -23.93 27.30
C GLY A 701 5.00 -22.44 27.32
N PHE A 702 5.12 -21.88 28.54
CA PHE A 702 5.51 -20.50 28.80
C PHE A 702 6.65 -20.42 29.81
N GLN A 703 7.52 -19.44 29.59
CA GLN A 703 8.59 -19.05 30.50
C GLN A 703 8.05 -18.11 31.59
N ASN A 704 8.87 -17.89 32.62
CA ASN A 704 8.57 -16.97 33.72
C ASN A 704 8.86 -15.50 33.36
N TYR A 705 8.40 -15.04 32.19
CA TYR A 705 8.45 -13.63 31.79
C TYR A 705 7.11 -13.24 31.17
N ASN A 706 6.57 -12.11 31.61
CA ASN A 706 5.35 -11.54 31.07
C ASN A 706 5.40 -10.01 31.11
N VAL A 707 4.68 -9.38 30.20
CA VAL A 707 4.69 -7.93 30.04
C VAL A 707 3.37 -7.45 29.44
N LEU A 708 2.94 -6.25 29.87
CA LEU A 708 1.90 -5.48 29.22
C LEU A 708 2.57 -4.53 28.22
N THR A 709 2.26 -4.68 26.94
CA THR A 709 2.77 -3.87 25.82
C THR A 709 1.59 -3.19 25.12
N GLY A 710 1.82 -2.03 24.50
CA GLY A 710 0.77 -1.33 23.77
C GLY A 710 1.21 0.02 23.22
N HIS A 711 0.67 0.40 22.08
CA HIS A 711 1.06 1.60 21.35
C HIS A 711 -0.16 2.38 20.86
N VAL A 712 0.05 3.68 20.64
CA VAL A 712 -0.78 4.49 19.75
C VAL A 712 0.04 4.71 18.49
N THR A 713 -0.58 4.44 17.35
CA THR A 713 0.07 4.52 16.05
C THR A 713 -0.58 5.57 15.17
N LEU A 714 0.22 6.46 14.60
CA LEU A 714 -0.15 7.34 13.50
C LEU A 714 0.37 6.75 12.19
N TYR A 715 -0.52 6.43 11.25
CA TYR A 715 -0.13 6.06 9.89
C TYR A 715 -0.48 7.22 8.94
N TYR A 716 0.50 7.67 8.17
CA TYR A 716 0.35 8.75 7.21
C TYR A 716 0.83 8.33 5.81
N GLU A 717 -0.10 8.22 4.87
CA GLU A 717 0.18 7.94 3.46
C GLU A 717 0.41 9.24 2.68
N SER A 718 1.68 9.64 2.53
CA SER A 718 2.08 10.85 1.82
C SER A 718 1.62 10.84 0.36
N PRO A 719 1.22 11.99 -0.21
CA PRO A 719 0.97 12.12 -1.64
C PRO A 719 2.26 12.05 -2.48
N TRP A 720 3.44 12.16 -1.86
CA TRP A 720 4.72 12.22 -2.56
C TRP A 720 5.40 10.86 -2.64
N TYR A 721 5.72 10.44 -3.88
CA TYR A 721 6.55 9.27 -4.20
C TYR A 721 6.11 7.93 -3.57
N GLY A 722 4.87 7.81 -3.12
CA GLY A 722 4.38 6.60 -2.43
C GLY A 722 4.97 6.41 -1.02
N LEU A 723 5.45 7.48 -0.38
CA LEU A 723 6.01 7.43 0.97
C LEU A 723 4.93 7.25 2.03
N ASN A 724 5.17 6.38 3.01
CA ASN A 724 4.34 6.22 4.20
C ASN A 724 5.20 6.47 5.44
N PHE A 725 4.62 7.19 6.40
CA PHE A 725 5.23 7.50 7.68
C PHE A 725 4.36 6.89 8.79
N ASN A 726 4.91 5.92 9.50
CA ASN A 726 4.24 5.29 10.63
C ASN A 726 5.00 5.65 11.91
N VAL A 727 4.28 6.15 12.91
CA VAL A 727 4.84 6.51 14.22
C VAL A 727 4.10 5.72 15.28
N HIS A 728 4.80 4.80 15.94
CA HIS A 728 4.27 3.96 17.01
C HIS A 728 4.85 4.48 18.33
N ALA A 729 4.01 4.90 19.27
CA ALA A 729 4.47 5.43 20.55
C ALA A 729 3.79 4.69 21.71
N GLY A 730 4.57 4.17 22.65
CA GLY A 730 4.02 3.32 23.69
C GLY A 730 5.04 2.57 24.51
N ARG A 731 4.60 1.43 25.06
CA ARG A 731 5.40 0.52 25.87
C ARG A 731 5.73 -0.74 25.06
N TYR A 732 7.01 -1.08 25.03
CA TYR A 732 7.59 -2.18 24.27
C TYR A 732 7.76 -3.44 25.13
N LEU A 733 8.14 -4.56 24.48
CA LEU A 733 8.21 -5.89 25.11
C LEU A 733 9.23 -5.99 26.25
N ALA A 734 10.36 -5.25 26.18
CA ALA A 734 11.33 -5.21 27.29
C ALA A 734 10.87 -4.31 28.45
N GLY A 735 9.66 -3.74 28.36
CA GLY A 735 9.03 -2.88 29.37
C GLY A 735 9.41 -1.41 29.25
N ASP A 736 10.24 -1.05 28.27
CA ASP A 736 10.67 0.31 27.97
C ASP A 736 9.60 1.12 27.23
N TYR A 737 9.69 2.45 27.36
CA TYR A 737 8.76 3.40 26.73
C TYR A 737 9.49 4.21 25.68
N GLY A 738 8.88 4.39 24.52
CA GLY A 738 9.53 5.10 23.42
C GLY A 738 8.65 5.30 22.21
N ALA A 739 9.29 5.59 21.08
CA ALA A 739 8.65 5.70 19.79
C ALA A 739 9.48 5.07 18.66
N THR A 740 8.79 4.41 17.74
CA THR A 740 9.32 3.86 16.49
C THR A 740 8.82 4.73 15.34
N LEU A 741 9.74 5.26 14.55
CA LEU A 741 9.45 5.86 13.26
C LEU A 741 9.79 4.83 12.17
N GLU A 742 8.80 4.42 11.39
CA GLU A 742 8.96 3.63 10.16
C GLU A 742 8.63 4.51 8.96
N VAL A 743 9.56 4.55 8.00
CA VAL A 743 9.38 5.25 6.72
C VAL A 743 9.52 4.23 5.60
N THR A 744 8.45 4.01 4.85
CA THR A 744 8.43 3.09 3.71
C THR A 744 8.05 3.81 2.43
N ARG A 745 8.53 3.31 1.30
CA ARG A 745 8.06 3.64 -0.03
C ARG A 745 7.30 2.45 -0.60
N ARG A 746 6.05 2.65 -0.98
CA ARG A 746 5.21 1.65 -1.64
C ARG A 746 5.09 1.96 -3.13
N PHE A 747 5.38 0.96 -3.95
CA PHE A 747 5.21 1.01 -5.40
C PHE A 747 3.82 0.49 -5.81
N GLU A 748 3.40 0.80 -7.04
CA GLU A 748 2.12 0.32 -7.60
C GLU A 748 2.08 -1.21 -7.67
N SER A 749 3.22 -1.87 -7.87
CA SER A 749 3.32 -3.34 -7.77
C SER A 749 2.99 -3.92 -6.40
N GLY A 750 2.87 -3.08 -5.36
CA GLY A 750 2.73 -3.50 -3.97
C GLY A 750 4.05 -3.78 -3.26
N VAL A 751 5.20 -3.74 -3.95
CA VAL A 751 6.51 -3.81 -3.30
C VAL A 751 6.65 -2.62 -2.33
N GLU A 752 7.06 -2.88 -1.09
CA GLU A 752 7.33 -1.86 -0.09
C GLU A 752 8.76 -1.98 0.42
N ILE A 753 9.49 -0.88 0.46
CA ILE A 753 10.88 -0.82 0.95
C ILE A 753 11.02 0.37 1.86
N GLY A 754 11.62 0.18 3.03
CA GLY A 754 11.77 1.25 3.99
C GLY A 754 12.79 0.96 5.07
N ALA A 755 12.83 1.85 6.04
CA ALA A 755 13.63 1.69 7.23
C ALA A 755 12.84 2.16 8.45
N PHE A 756 13.23 1.65 9.62
CA PHE A 756 12.68 2.12 10.88
C PHE A 756 13.80 2.39 11.90
N ALA A 757 13.50 3.22 12.87
CA ALA A 757 14.32 3.50 14.03
C ALA A 757 13.44 3.65 15.26
N THR A 758 13.85 3.03 16.37
CA THR A 758 13.14 3.09 17.65
C THR A 758 14.01 3.74 18.71
N PHE A 759 13.49 4.78 19.35
CA PHE A 759 14.15 5.46 20.46
C PHE A 759 13.29 5.30 21.72
N THR A 760 13.91 4.82 22.80
CA THR A 760 13.21 4.58 24.06
C THR A 760 13.94 5.23 25.23
N ASN A 761 13.35 5.15 26.42
CA ASN A 761 13.93 5.66 27.65
C ASN A 761 15.13 4.84 28.17
N VAL A 762 15.49 3.75 27.50
CA VAL A 762 16.67 2.96 27.84
C VAL A 762 17.95 3.73 27.45
N PRO A 763 18.95 3.85 28.35
CA PRO A 763 20.24 4.45 27.99
C PRO A 763 20.96 3.61 26.93
N PHE A 764 21.61 4.27 25.96
CA PHE A 764 22.35 3.59 24.88
C PHE A 764 23.40 2.58 25.38
N SER A 765 23.98 2.80 26.55
CA SER A 765 24.92 1.86 27.18
C SER A 765 24.30 0.53 27.61
N LYS A 766 22.98 0.48 27.83
CA LYS A 766 22.24 -0.71 28.28
C LYS A 766 21.60 -1.51 27.14
N PHE A 767 21.54 -0.95 25.94
CA PHE A 767 21.06 -1.66 24.73
C PHE A 767 22.01 -2.78 24.29
N GLY A 768 23.30 -2.68 24.65
CA GLY A 768 24.38 -3.55 24.18
C GLY A 768 25.10 -2.97 22.96
N GLU A 769 25.66 -3.81 22.07
CA GLU A 769 26.30 -3.32 20.82
C GLU A 769 25.22 -2.75 19.88
N GLY A 770 25.37 -1.47 19.52
CA GLY A 770 24.35 -0.65 18.86
C GLY A 770 23.54 0.18 19.87
N SER A 771 23.41 1.49 19.63
CA SER A 771 22.81 2.43 20.59
C SER A 771 21.28 2.37 20.67
N PHE A 772 20.59 1.91 19.62
CA PHE A 772 19.13 1.83 19.55
C PHE A 772 18.69 0.86 18.43
N ASP A 773 17.41 0.46 18.43
CA ASP A 773 16.88 -0.50 17.43
C ASP A 773 16.60 0.17 16.08
N LYS A 774 17.03 -0.48 15.00
CA LYS A 774 16.93 0.02 13.63
C LYS A 774 17.02 -1.10 12.62
N GLY A 775 16.40 -0.92 11.47
CA GLY A 775 16.49 -1.89 10.40
C GLY A 775 15.84 -1.45 9.10
N ILE A 776 16.01 -2.28 8.08
CA ILE A 776 15.42 -2.15 6.75
C ILE A 776 14.26 -3.14 6.66
N VAL A 777 13.14 -2.67 6.12
CA VAL A 777 11.94 -3.47 5.86
C VAL A 777 11.78 -3.59 4.36
N VAL A 778 11.61 -4.82 3.87
CA VAL A 778 11.31 -5.12 2.48
C VAL A 778 10.11 -6.06 2.45
N ARG A 779 9.02 -5.67 1.81
CA ARG A 779 7.81 -6.48 1.60
C ARG A 779 7.61 -6.65 0.09
N ILE A 780 7.60 -7.89 -0.37
CA ILE A 780 7.51 -8.25 -1.78
C ILE A 780 6.27 -9.11 -1.98
N PRO A 781 5.23 -8.61 -2.66
CA PRO A 781 4.11 -9.44 -3.06
C PRO A 781 4.60 -10.61 -3.90
N LEU A 782 4.19 -11.84 -3.57
CA LEU A 782 4.56 -13.00 -4.38
C LEU A 782 3.97 -12.88 -5.78
N GLU A 783 2.84 -12.20 -5.94
CA GLU A 783 2.28 -11.84 -7.23
C GLU A 783 3.17 -10.91 -8.05
N TRP A 784 4.02 -10.05 -7.46
CA TRP A 784 4.98 -9.28 -8.26
C TRP A 784 6.09 -10.16 -8.86
N ALA A 785 6.52 -11.16 -8.09
CA ALA A 785 7.60 -12.06 -8.49
C ALA A 785 7.11 -13.20 -9.39
N LEU A 786 6.02 -13.89 -9.04
CA LEU A 786 5.64 -15.19 -9.59
C LEU A 786 4.56 -15.08 -10.67
N PRO A 787 4.52 -16.02 -11.64
CA PRO A 787 3.57 -15.99 -12.76
C PRO A 787 2.16 -16.45 -12.37
N PHE A 788 1.77 -16.38 -11.10
CA PHE A 788 0.45 -16.77 -10.61
C PHE A 788 -0.06 -15.75 -9.59
N HIS A 789 -1.38 -15.62 -9.50
CA HIS A 789 -2.03 -14.72 -8.56
C HIS A 789 -1.83 -15.23 -7.13
N SER A 790 -1.54 -14.30 -6.20
CA SER A 790 -1.35 -14.63 -4.80
C SER A 790 -1.45 -13.40 -3.92
N GLN A 791 -2.21 -13.51 -2.84
CA GLN A 791 -2.22 -12.50 -1.77
C GLN A 791 -0.99 -12.57 -0.86
N SER A 792 -0.18 -13.63 -0.98
CA SER A 792 0.98 -13.85 -0.12
C SER A 792 2.06 -12.80 -0.38
N THR A 793 2.71 -12.35 0.69
CA THR A 793 3.80 -11.38 0.64
C THR A 793 5.02 -11.97 1.35
N TYR A 794 6.18 -11.91 0.70
CA TYR A 794 7.45 -12.21 1.33
C TYR A 794 7.94 -10.99 2.09
N SER A 795 8.17 -11.13 3.40
CA SER A 795 8.66 -10.04 4.25
C SER A 795 10.09 -10.33 4.72
N LEU A 796 10.98 -9.36 4.52
CA LEU A 796 12.36 -9.40 4.94
C LEU A 796 12.63 -8.20 5.85
N LEU A 797 13.02 -8.50 7.08
CA LEU A 797 13.46 -7.53 8.08
C LEU A 797 14.97 -7.70 8.29
N MET A 798 15.74 -6.70 7.87
CA MET A 798 17.20 -6.70 8.04
C MET A 798 17.59 -5.76 9.17
N ARG A 799 18.20 -6.30 10.22
CA ARG A 799 18.66 -5.53 11.39
C ARG A 799 20.15 -5.78 11.58
N PRO A 800 20.98 -4.74 11.82
CA PRO A 800 22.42 -4.93 12.01
C PRO A 800 22.76 -5.93 13.12
N ILE A 801 21.99 -5.92 14.21
CA ILE A 801 22.05 -6.91 15.30
C ILE A 801 20.70 -6.93 16.02
N GLN A 802 20.22 -8.12 16.37
CA GLN A 802 18.95 -8.26 17.08
C GLN A 802 19.13 -7.85 18.55
N ARG A 803 18.34 -6.88 19.02
CA ARG A 803 18.35 -6.33 20.39
C ARG A 803 16.98 -6.37 21.03
N ASP A 804 16.92 -6.13 22.35
CA ASP A 804 15.71 -6.29 23.15
C ASP A 804 14.93 -4.98 23.39
N GLY A 805 15.61 -3.84 23.43
CA GLY A 805 14.96 -2.53 23.61
C GLY A 805 14.21 -2.11 22.35
N GLY A 806 13.08 -1.42 22.52
CA GLY A 806 12.27 -0.93 21.40
C GLY A 806 11.60 -2.02 20.56
N GLN A 807 11.45 -3.24 21.10
CA GLN A 807 10.86 -4.37 20.38
C GLN A 807 9.34 -4.45 20.56
N ARG A 808 8.63 -4.51 19.43
CA ARG A 808 7.17 -4.65 19.36
C ARG A 808 6.74 -6.11 19.26
N LEU A 809 5.48 -6.37 19.61
CA LEU A 809 4.80 -7.63 19.36
C LEU A 809 4.62 -7.79 17.85
N VAL A 810 4.94 -8.96 17.29
CA VAL A 810 4.70 -9.19 15.86
C VAL A 810 3.20 -9.29 15.60
N GLY A 811 2.69 -8.53 14.63
CA GLY A 811 1.27 -8.54 14.24
C GLY A 811 0.38 -7.56 15.00
N ASP A 812 0.95 -6.65 15.79
CA ASP A 812 0.23 -5.55 16.47
C ASP A 812 -0.39 -4.51 15.52
N ASP A 813 -0.02 -4.52 14.23
CA ASP A 813 -0.63 -3.72 13.15
C ASP A 813 -1.60 -4.51 12.25
N SER A 814 -1.94 -5.77 12.59
CA SER A 814 -2.69 -6.65 11.67
C SER A 814 -4.00 -6.04 11.17
N LEU A 815 -4.74 -5.36 12.06
CA LEU A 815 -6.02 -4.75 11.71
C LEU A 815 -5.85 -3.56 10.74
N TYR A 816 -4.76 -2.80 10.87
CA TYR A 816 -4.43 -1.71 9.94
C TYR A 816 -4.15 -2.27 8.54
N ASP A 817 -3.33 -3.31 8.46
CA ASP A 817 -2.90 -3.93 7.21
C ASP A 817 -4.07 -4.60 6.47
N GLU A 818 -4.90 -5.39 7.16
CA GLU A 818 -6.08 -6.04 6.59
C GLU A 818 -7.04 -5.03 5.96
N THR A 819 -7.26 -3.91 6.64
CA THR A 819 -8.20 -2.90 6.16
C THR A 819 -7.58 -1.98 5.10
N ARG A 820 -6.25 -1.97 4.94
CA ARG A 820 -5.51 -1.05 4.04
C ARG A 820 -5.73 -1.38 2.57
N SER A 821 -5.84 -2.65 2.20
CA SER A 821 -6.09 -3.10 0.82
C SER A 821 -7.40 -2.55 0.25
N THR A 822 -8.39 -2.33 1.11
CA THR A 822 -9.70 -1.73 0.75
C THR A 822 -9.76 -0.22 1.04
N SER A 823 -8.62 0.42 1.29
CA SER A 823 -8.55 1.85 1.55
C SER A 823 -8.86 2.68 0.28
N TYR A 824 -9.34 3.92 0.45
CA TYR A 824 -9.48 4.84 -0.68
C TYR A 824 -8.13 5.07 -1.38
N GLY A 825 -7.05 5.21 -0.62
CA GLY A 825 -5.70 5.38 -1.16
C GLY A 825 -5.20 4.17 -1.94
N ALA A 826 -5.56 2.94 -1.53
CA ALA A 826 -5.28 1.73 -2.30
C ALA A 826 -6.09 1.71 -3.61
N PHE A 827 -7.40 1.93 -3.55
CA PHE A 827 -8.25 1.94 -4.75
C PHE A 827 -7.85 3.04 -5.74
N ALA A 828 -7.63 4.26 -5.28
CA ALA A 828 -7.29 5.39 -6.14
C ALA A 828 -5.98 5.21 -6.92
N ARG A 829 -5.05 4.38 -6.41
CA ARG A 829 -3.80 4.02 -7.11
C ARG A 829 -4.00 2.95 -8.19
N HIS A 830 -5.10 2.21 -8.14
CA HIS A 830 -5.31 0.96 -8.86
C HIS A 830 -6.66 0.93 -9.60
N LEU A 831 -7.22 2.09 -9.95
CA LEU A 831 -8.51 2.14 -10.65
C LEU A 831 -8.42 1.56 -12.07
N ASP A 832 -7.26 1.65 -12.72
CA ASP A 832 -7.03 1.04 -14.03
C ASP A 832 -7.17 -0.48 -13.99
N ASP A 833 -6.85 -1.12 -12.86
CA ASP A 833 -6.99 -2.57 -12.69
C ASP A 833 -8.47 -3.00 -12.66
N ILE A 834 -9.42 -2.07 -12.43
CA ILE A 834 -10.85 -2.35 -12.63
C ILE A 834 -11.16 -2.43 -14.13
N ALA A 835 -10.57 -1.54 -14.91
CA ALA A 835 -10.73 -1.44 -16.36
C ALA A 835 -9.93 -2.52 -17.11
N ASN A 836 -8.81 -2.99 -16.56
CA ASN A 836 -7.90 -3.96 -17.16
C ASN A 836 -7.35 -4.93 -16.08
N PRO A 837 -8.22 -5.76 -15.48
CA PRO A 837 -7.84 -6.73 -14.45
C PRO A 837 -7.09 -7.94 -15.01
#